data_AF-A0A417D5F9-F1
#
_entry.id   AF-A0A417D5F9-F1
#
_cell.length_a   1.000
_cell.length_b   1.000
_cell.length_c   1.000
_cell.angle_alpha   90.00
_cell.angle_beta   90.00
_cell.angle_gamma   90.00
#
_symmetry.space_group_name_H-M   'P 1'
#
loop_
_entity.id
_entity.type
_entity.pdbx_description
1 polymer ?
#
loop_
_entity_poly.entity_id
_entity_poly.type
_entity_poly.pdbx_seq_one_letter_code
_entity_poly.pdbx_strand_id
1 'polypeptide(L)'
;MTGWDCSPEELKWITQWQYVNGVNRMCQHLQSYSIRGCRKRDFPPSLFYQQSWWEEYKIFCDYIARLGVLLTEGLSAAEVLLLHPMHSAWMLYDGKEEGPVVEFGNKFESLSQTLSDYHIEHHYGDEDIIKKYGKIGNGKFIVGQCEYRTVILPDMLCIEDSTVKLLLQFVENGGHVFSVGSFPKYIQGGKNSLLDELYQKIEKIDVVSLKEKLWKILEFPISVTENGSEVVNIHYQLRKCGEMKILYLVNLNRNGNYSILLQCPGENEITEYKVEEDAKQKCCCIYGDKVTKLQIKMNEMEGKVFFIKERENKKDEDLEDNKEIYREKETIVLEQGGSWKLDWADWNSYTLDRCSYRIGDGEWKDEVNTIQIMEILLKQKRPVNVSLKYKFVVETEPQLLEEMFLAAETGKELHAEINGVKLELEECGWWKDKSFRKYRILPYIRRGSNEIILNIDFYQSKKVYDVLFGENVLETEINKLTYNTEIESVYLIGKFGVYNRNGFTYAWRKGLSCDSQFVIRQLPDTLYGDDFTSQGFCFFAGRLRIKQNIFICPWDDSRGVKIEKIAGKRYIYRFNRPNAMTAILYINGKLVKQFMWAPFECDVTDYLKDGVNEFMWELFASNRNLLGPHHHIDGELYAVWPASFTDTPTVFLADDRNVWSDLYHFVKFGM
;
A
#
# COMPACT_ATOMS: atom_id res chain seq x y z
N MET A 1 -5.14 -5.64 -5.47
CA MET A 1 -6.22 -5.12 -4.59
C MET A 1 -5.81 -5.26 -3.15
N THR A 2 -6.33 -4.43 -2.24
CA THR A 2 -5.82 -4.34 -0.86
C THR A 2 -6.87 -4.77 0.16
N GLY A 3 -6.41 -5.31 1.29
CA GLY A 3 -7.21 -5.53 2.50
C GLY A 3 -6.88 -4.49 3.59
N TRP A 4 -7.50 -4.62 4.76
CA TRP A 4 -7.32 -3.66 5.86
C TRP A 4 -5.88 -3.56 6.40
N ASP A 5 -4.99 -4.49 6.04
CA ASP A 5 -3.58 -4.51 6.46
C ASP A 5 -2.62 -3.77 5.52
N CYS A 6 -3.13 -3.14 4.45
CA CYS A 6 -2.28 -2.40 3.53
C CYS A 6 -1.68 -1.17 4.21
N SER A 7 -0.36 -1.19 4.41
CA SER A 7 0.40 -0.15 5.12
C SER A 7 0.48 1.17 4.33
N PRO A 8 0.65 2.33 5.00
CA PRO A 8 0.90 3.60 4.32
C PRO A 8 2.16 3.57 3.43
N GLU A 9 3.17 2.78 3.81
CA GLU A 9 4.36 2.53 2.99
C GLU A 9 4.02 1.81 1.68
N GLU A 10 3.16 0.79 1.71
CA GLU A 10 2.69 0.12 0.49
C GLU A 10 1.79 1.02 -0.36
N LEU A 11 0.92 1.84 0.27
CA LEU A 11 0.15 2.86 -0.44
C LEU A 11 1.07 3.88 -1.13
N LYS A 12 2.16 4.29 -0.47
CA LYS A 12 3.19 5.16 -1.05
C LYS A 12 3.84 4.45 -2.23
N TRP A 13 4.33 3.23 -2.06
CA TRP A 13 4.92 2.44 -3.14
C TRP A 13 4.03 2.32 -4.38
N ILE A 14 2.75 1.95 -4.20
CA ILE A 14 1.77 1.85 -5.31
C ILE A 14 1.56 3.21 -5.99
N THR A 15 1.44 4.29 -5.20
CA THR A 15 1.26 5.64 -5.74
C THR A 15 2.49 6.09 -6.53
N GLN A 16 3.69 5.80 -6.02
CA GLN A 16 4.93 6.17 -6.68
C GLN A 16 5.13 5.41 -8.00
N TRP A 17 4.72 4.14 -8.07
CA TRP A 17 4.69 3.38 -9.33
C TRP A 17 3.79 4.06 -10.38
N GLN A 18 2.61 4.54 -9.98
CA GLN A 18 1.74 5.29 -10.89
C GLN A 18 2.38 6.62 -11.31
N TYR A 19 3.01 7.33 -10.36
CA TYR A 19 3.55 8.66 -10.58
C TYR A 19 4.81 8.67 -11.45
N VAL A 20 5.67 7.65 -11.31
CA VAL A 20 6.86 7.49 -12.17
C VAL A 20 6.49 7.09 -13.60
N ASN A 21 5.26 6.62 -13.83
CA ASN A 21 4.71 6.25 -15.13
C ASN A 21 3.73 7.30 -15.71
N GLY A 22 3.73 8.54 -15.21
CA GLY A 22 2.99 9.65 -15.82
C GLY A 22 1.79 10.20 -15.04
N VAL A 23 1.34 9.52 -13.98
CA VAL A 23 0.25 10.06 -13.14
C VAL A 23 0.79 11.24 -12.33
N ASN A 24 0.04 12.34 -12.29
CA ASN A 24 0.43 13.55 -11.54
C ASN A 24 -0.69 14.09 -10.64
N ARG A 25 -1.85 13.42 -10.60
CA ARG A 25 -2.96 13.76 -9.71
C ARG A 25 -3.64 12.50 -9.21
N MET A 26 -3.69 12.35 -7.89
CA MET A 26 -4.31 11.20 -7.24
C MET A 26 -5.82 11.40 -7.07
N CYS A 27 -6.59 10.35 -7.34
CA CYS A 27 -7.99 10.23 -6.95
C CYS A 27 -8.14 8.93 -6.15
N GLN A 28 -8.31 9.04 -4.83
CA GLN A 28 -8.37 7.89 -3.93
C GLN A 28 -9.71 7.17 -4.03
N HIS A 29 -9.67 5.87 -4.23
CA HIS A 29 -10.81 4.98 -4.15
C HIS A 29 -10.67 4.16 -2.86
N LEU A 30 -11.51 4.28 -1.84
CA LEU A 30 -12.63 5.20 -1.63
C LEU A 30 -12.67 5.65 -0.16
N GLN A 31 -13.51 6.64 0.17
CA GLN A 31 -13.75 7.11 1.54
C GLN A 31 -15.20 6.90 1.94
N SER A 32 -15.47 5.82 2.68
CA SER A 32 -16.84 5.46 3.08
C SER A 32 -17.33 6.33 4.23
N TYR A 33 -18.46 7.02 4.04
CA TYR A 33 -19.13 7.73 5.15
C TYR A 33 -19.54 6.79 6.29
N SER A 34 -19.85 5.54 5.97
CA SER A 34 -20.02 4.46 6.94
C SER A 34 -19.59 3.12 6.35
N ILE A 35 -19.00 2.26 7.17
CA ILE A 35 -18.66 0.87 6.85
C ILE A 35 -19.71 -0.14 7.33
N ARG A 36 -20.94 0.32 7.64
CA ARG A 36 -22.08 -0.49 8.07
C ARG A 36 -22.30 -1.72 7.16
N GLY A 37 -22.57 -2.86 7.79
CA GLY A 37 -23.01 -4.07 7.11
C GLY A 37 -21.90 -4.69 6.28
N CYS A 38 -22.21 -5.07 5.04
CA CYS A 38 -21.23 -5.66 4.13
C CYS A 38 -20.11 -4.73 3.68
N ARG A 39 -20.24 -3.42 3.87
CA ARG A 39 -19.30 -2.40 3.35
C ARG A 39 -17.90 -2.50 3.98
N LYS A 40 -17.78 -3.02 5.19
CA LYS A 40 -16.47 -3.30 5.83
C LYS A 40 -15.70 -4.47 5.19
N ARG A 41 -16.36 -5.26 4.32
CA ARG A 41 -15.78 -6.37 3.56
C ARG A 41 -15.52 -6.01 2.10
N ASP A 42 -15.86 -4.78 1.71
CA ASP A 42 -15.67 -4.28 0.35
C ASP A 42 -14.19 -3.96 0.08
N PHE A 43 -13.84 -3.85 -1.20
CA PHE A 43 -12.49 -3.59 -1.66
C PHE A 43 -12.43 -2.37 -2.60
N PRO A 44 -11.35 -1.58 -2.52
CA PRO A 44 -10.41 -1.49 -1.41
C PRO A 44 -11.11 -0.99 -0.11
N PRO A 45 -10.53 -1.28 1.06
CA PRO A 45 -11.03 -0.75 2.33
C PRO A 45 -11.13 0.77 2.36
N SER A 46 -12.02 1.28 3.21
CA SER A 46 -12.18 2.73 3.41
C SER A 46 -10.91 3.36 3.98
N LEU A 47 -10.40 4.39 3.30
CA LEU A 47 -9.32 5.26 3.79
C LEU A 47 -9.92 6.53 4.40
N PHE A 48 -10.64 6.36 5.52
CA PHE A 48 -11.35 7.44 6.20
C PHE A 48 -11.31 7.30 7.73
N TYR A 49 -12.16 8.04 8.48
CA TYR A 49 -12.09 8.15 9.95
C TYR A 49 -12.22 6.83 10.73
N GLN A 50 -12.60 5.73 10.09
CA GLN A 50 -12.62 4.40 10.71
C GLN A 50 -11.20 3.83 10.94
N GLN A 51 -10.19 4.36 10.24
CA GLN A 51 -8.79 4.01 10.44
C GLN A 51 -8.28 4.64 11.76
N SER A 52 -7.56 3.86 12.58
CA SER A 52 -6.94 4.37 13.82
C SER A 52 -5.93 5.49 13.55
N TRP A 53 -5.33 5.48 12.35
CA TRP A 53 -4.27 6.37 11.87
C TRP A 53 -4.78 7.46 10.92
N TRP A 54 -6.10 7.71 10.89
CA TRP A 54 -6.71 8.70 9.99
C TRP A 54 -6.07 10.10 10.10
N GLU A 55 -5.77 10.56 11.32
CA GLU A 55 -5.13 11.87 11.53
C GLU A 55 -3.74 11.93 10.87
N GLU A 56 -3.01 10.81 10.88
CA GLU A 56 -1.66 10.70 10.29
C GLU A 56 -1.68 10.54 8.77
N TYR A 57 -2.82 10.17 8.18
CA TYR A 57 -2.98 10.08 6.73
C TYR A 57 -2.70 11.42 6.02
N LYS A 58 -2.77 12.54 6.75
CA LYS A 58 -2.35 13.85 6.26
C LYS A 58 -0.91 13.84 5.72
N ILE A 59 0.01 13.14 6.37
CA ILE A 59 1.43 13.08 5.97
C ILE A 59 1.54 12.48 4.56
N PHE A 60 0.82 11.38 4.31
CA PHE A 60 0.70 10.77 2.99
C PHE A 60 0.08 11.74 1.96
N CYS A 61 -1.03 12.39 2.31
CA CYS A 61 -1.72 13.34 1.42
C CYS A 61 -0.86 14.57 1.08
N ASP A 62 -0.09 15.10 2.02
CA ASP A 62 0.81 16.23 1.79
C ASP A 62 1.97 15.81 0.87
N TYR A 63 2.56 14.64 1.10
CA TYR A 63 3.63 14.08 0.27
C TYR A 63 3.20 13.97 -1.20
N ILE A 64 2.08 13.29 -1.45
CA ILE A 64 1.58 13.07 -2.82
C ILE A 64 1.11 14.38 -3.46
N ALA A 65 0.61 15.35 -2.69
CA ALA A 65 0.19 16.64 -3.23
C ALA A 65 1.39 17.46 -3.69
N ARG A 66 2.46 17.55 -2.88
CA ARG A 66 3.72 18.20 -3.27
C ARG A 66 4.33 17.54 -4.49
N LEU A 67 4.39 16.21 -4.50
CA LEU A 67 4.90 15.47 -5.65
C LEU A 67 4.05 15.69 -6.91
N GLY A 68 2.72 15.67 -6.79
CA GLY A 68 1.80 15.89 -7.90
C GLY A 68 1.96 17.26 -8.55
N VAL A 69 2.17 18.31 -7.73
CA VAL A 69 2.51 19.66 -8.25
C VAL A 69 3.79 19.60 -9.06
N LEU A 70 4.88 19.04 -8.51
CA LEU A 70 6.17 18.95 -9.19
C LEU A 70 6.09 18.19 -10.53
N LEU A 71 5.32 17.11 -10.58
CA LEU A 71 5.17 16.30 -11.80
C LEU A 71 4.16 16.86 -12.81
N THR A 72 3.36 17.86 -12.41
CA THR A 72 2.49 18.61 -13.32
C THR A 72 3.27 19.72 -14.05
N GLU A 73 4.29 20.27 -13.41
CA GLU A 73 5.10 21.36 -13.99
C GLU A 73 5.85 20.94 -15.26
N GLY A 74 6.05 21.90 -16.16
CA GLY A 74 6.80 21.72 -17.40
C GLY A 74 6.17 20.76 -18.40
N LEU A 75 7.01 20.16 -19.25
CA LEU A 75 6.64 19.17 -20.26
C LEU A 75 7.33 17.83 -19.98
N SER A 76 6.73 16.73 -20.42
CA SER A 76 7.40 15.41 -20.41
C SER A 76 8.69 15.49 -21.22
N ALA A 77 9.76 14.87 -20.72
CA ALA A 77 11.06 14.83 -21.38
C ALA A 77 11.23 13.58 -22.28
N ALA A 78 10.25 12.70 -22.37
CA ALA A 78 10.34 11.46 -23.14
C ALA A 78 10.66 11.74 -24.62
N GLU A 79 11.77 11.18 -25.11
CA GLU A 79 12.25 11.35 -26.50
C GLU A 79 12.11 10.07 -27.33
N VAL A 80 11.59 8.99 -26.73
CA VAL A 80 11.38 7.68 -27.36
C VAL A 80 9.88 7.40 -27.46
N LEU A 81 9.45 6.99 -28.66
CA LEU A 81 8.09 6.50 -28.89
C LEU A 81 8.12 4.99 -29.10
N LEU A 82 7.51 4.22 -28.20
CA LEU A 82 7.27 2.79 -28.39
C LEU A 82 5.92 2.60 -29.06
N LEU A 83 5.87 2.08 -30.30
CA LEU A 83 4.58 1.83 -30.94
C LEU A 83 3.77 0.79 -30.15
N HIS A 84 2.50 1.06 -29.92
CA HIS A 84 1.60 0.12 -29.25
C HIS A 84 1.03 -0.86 -30.27
N PRO A 85 1.17 -2.18 -30.10
CA PRO A 85 0.80 -3.14 -31.12
C PRO A 85 -0.69 -3.52 -31.06
N MET A 86 -1.56 -2.54 -30.80
CA MET A 86 -3.01 -2.75 -30.57
C MET A 86 -3.69 -3.43 -31.77
N HIS A 87 -3.36 -3.03 -33.00
CA HIS A 87 -3.89 -3.66 -34.21
C HIS A 87 -3.44 -5.12 -34.38
N SER A 88 -2.24 -5.45 -33.91
CA SER A 88 -1.77 -6.84 -33.90
C SER A 88 -2.54 -7.68 -32.88
N ALA A 89 -2.83 -7.12 -31.69
CA ALA A 89 -3.69 -7.77 -30.72
C ALA A 89 -5.12 -7.96 -31.25
N TRP A 90 -5.68 -6.97 -31.97
CA TRP A 90 -6.97 -7.08 -32.62
C TRP A 90 -7.04 -8.20 -33.67
N MET A 91 -5.97 -8.41 -34.44
CA MET A 91 -5.88 -9.54 -35.37
C MET A 91 -5.90 -10.92 -34.68
N LEU A 92 -5.45 -10.99 -33.42
CA LEU A 92 -5.39 -12.22 -32.64
C LEU A 92 -6.64 -12.45 -31.78
N TYR A 93 -7.44 -11.41 -31.54
CA TYR A 93 -8.60 -11.49 -30.66
C TYR A 93 -9.75 -12.25 -31.31
N ASP A 94 -10.17 -13.34 -30.66
CA ASP A 94 -11.26 -14.22 -31.11
C ASP A 94 -12.55 -14.05 -30.28
N GLY A 95 -12.61 -12.99 -29.47
CA GLY A 95 -13.71 -12.75 -28.52
C GLY A 95 -13.41 -13.20 -27.09
N LYS A 96 -12.21 -13.73 -26.81
CA LYS A 96 -11.80 -14.17 -25.47
C LYS A 96 -10.45 -13.61 -25.04
N GLU A 97 -10.27 -13.49 -23.74
CA GLU A 97 -9.02 -13.06 -23.10
C GLU A 97 -8.12 -14.28 -22.79
N GLU A 98 -7.84 -15.12 -23.79
CA GLU A 98 -6.99 -16.32 -23.65
C GLU A 98 -6.10 -16.54 -24.88
N GLY A 99 -5.06 -17.38 -24.74
CA GLY A 99 -4.24 -17.82 -25.87
C GLY A 99 -3.33 -16.72 -26.46
N PRO A 100 -3.18 -16.65 -27.80
CA PRO A 100 -2.17 -15.80 -28.44
C PRO A 100 -2.25 -14.31 -28.13
N VAL A 101 -3.44 -13.75 -27.90
CA VAL A 101 -3.59 -12.32 -27.57
C VAL A 101 -2.98 -11.98 -26.21
N VAL A 102 -3.13 -12.87 -25.22
CA VAL A 102 -2.55 -12.72 -23.88
C VAL A 102 -1.03 -12.88 -23.93
N GLU A 103 -0.53 -13.90 -24.63
CA GLU A 103 0.91 -14.10 -24.82
C GLU A 103 1.57 -12.88 -25.48
N PHE A 104 0.88 -12.27 -26.45
CA PHE A 104 1.35 -11.09 -27.16
C PHE A 104 1.30 -9.84 -26.28
N GLY A 105 0.24 -9.67 -25.48
CA GLY A 105 0.16 -8.62 -24.45
C GLY A 105 1.30 -8.70 -23.43
N ASN A 106 1.58 -9.90 -22.91
CA ASN A 106 2.67 -10.15 -21.95
C ASN A 106 4.05 -9.78 -22.52
N LYS A 107 4.29 -10.02 -23.83
CA LYS A 107 5.54 -9.61 -24.49
C LYS A 107 5.68 -8.09 -24.55
N PHE A 108 4.60 -7.37 -24.84
CA PHE A 108 4.62 -5.92 -24.88
C PHE A 108 4.84 -5.33 -23.47
N GLU A 109 4.14 -5.85 -22.46
CA GLU A 109 4.34 -5.46 -21.06
C GLU A 109 5.79 -5.69 -20.61
N SER A 110 6.34 -6.88 -20.90
CA SER A 110 7.73 -7.22 -20.59
C SER A 110 8.74 -6.28 -21.25
N LEU A 111 8.51 -5.90 -22.52
CA LEU A 111 9.36 -4.94 -23.21
C LEU A 111 9.26 -3.54 -22.57
N SER A 112 8.06 -3.05 -22.28
CA SER A 112 7.90 -1.74 -21.62
C SER A 112 8.59 -1.69 -20.26
N GLN A 113 8.42 -2.74 -19.46
CA GLN A 113 9.13 -2.91 -18.19
C GLN A 113 10.64 -2.90 -18.40
N THR A 114 11.15 -3.67 -19.37
CA THR A 114 12.59 -3.73 -19.68
C THR A 114 13.14 -2.38 -20.12
N LEU A 115 12.40 -1.60 -20.92
CA LEU A 115 12.84 -0.24 -21.29
C LEU A 115 12.96 0.66 -20.05
N SER A 116 12.01 0.58 -19.13
CA SER A 116 12.04 1.33 -17.87
C SER A 116 13.20 0.88 -16.97
N ASP A 117 13.46 -0.42 -16.89
CA ASP A 117 14.57 -1.04 -16.15
C ASP A 117 15.95 -0.62 -16.67
N TYR A 118 16.04 -0.29 -17.96
CA TYR A 118 17.23 0.26 -18.61
C TYR A 118 17.21 1.80 -18.69
N HIS A 119 16.33 2.45 -17.94
CA HIS A 119 16.25 3.91 -17.84
C HIS A 119 15.99 4.58 -19.20
N ILE A 120 15.13 3.98 -20.03
CA ILE A 120 14.66 4.49 -21.31
C ILE A 120 13.21 4.99 -21.13
N GLU A 121 13.07 6.28 -20.79
CA GLU A 121 11.77 6.93 -20.71
C GLU A 121 11.10 6.97 -22.10
N HIS A 122 9.85 6.52 -22.17
CA HIS A 122 9.13 6.37 -23.44
C HIS A 122 7.64 6.67 -23.28
N HIS A 123 7.01 7.07 -24.38
CA HIS A 123 5.54 7.08 -24.50
C HIS A 123 5.08 5.96 -25.43
N TYR A 124 3.82 5.54 -25.27
CA TYR A 124 3.17 4.64 -26.22
C TYR A 124 2.62 5.41 -27.43
N GLY A 125 2.92 4.90 -28.62
CA GLY A 125 2.45 5.42 -29.90
C GLY A 125 1.27 4.60 -30.42
N ASP A 126 0.06 5.12 -30.24
CA ASP A 126 -1.16 4.57 -30.85
C ASP A 126 -1.29 5.02 -32.30
N GLU A 127 -1.57 4.07 -33.21
CA GLU A 127 -1.58 4.33 -34.64
C GLU A 127 -2.73 5.22 -35.09
N ASP A 128 -3.89 5.20 -34.43
CA ASP A 128 -5.01 6.08 -34.75
C ASP A 128 -4.72 7.53 -34.32
N ILE A 129 -4.08 7.71 -33.16
CA ILE A 129 -3.58 9.02 -32.71
C ILE A 129 -2.49 9.53 -33.67
N ILE A 130 -1.53 8.69 -34.06
CA ILE A 130 -0.46 9.03 -35.01
C ILE A 130 -1.04 9.40 -36.36
N LYS A 131 -2.02 8.66 -36.88
CA LYS A 131 -2.65 8.96 -38.17
C LYS A 131 -3.28 10.35 -38.19
N LYS A 132 -3.85 10.79 -37.08
CA LYS A 132 -4.52 12.08 -36.96
C LYS A 132 -3.58 13.26 -36.68
N TYR A 133 -2.54 13.05 -35.88
CA TYR A 133 -1.70 14.13 -35.34
C TYR A 133 -0.19 13.97 -35.61
N GLY A 134 0.20 12.88 -36.26
CA GLY A 134 1.56 12.50 -36.59
C GLY A 134 2.12 13.29 -37.77
N LYS A 135 3.34 13.81 -37.62
CA LYS A 135 4.09 14.46 -38.71
C LYS A 135 5.59 14.39 -38.44
N ILE A 136 6.38 14.57 -39.50
CA ILE A 136 7.83 14.73 -39.39
C ILE A 136 8.19 16.20 -39.48
N GLY A 137 9.02 16.70 -38.56
CA GLY A 137 9.47 18.09 -38.55
C GLY A 137 10.76 18.26 -37.77
N ASN A 138 11.69 19.06 -38.30
CA ASN A 138 13.00 19.33 -37.69
C ASN A 138 13.78 18.06 -37.31
N GLY A 139 13.70 17.00 -38.15
CA GLY A 139 14.34 15.71 -37.87
C GLY A 139 13.73 14.92 -36.70
N LYS A 140 12.53 15.28 -36.24
CA LYS A 140 11.81 14.60 -35.15
C LYS A 140 10.50 14.00 -35.63
N PHE A 141 10.07 12.93 -34.98
CA PHE A 141 8.74 12.35 -35.11
C PHE A 141 7.81 13.08 -34.14
N ILE A 142 6.79 13.77 -34.62
CA ILE A 142 5.92 14.64 -33.81
C ILE A 142 4.53 14.03 -33.75
N VAL A 143 3.97 13.88 -32.55
CA VAL A 143 2.58 13.47 -32.32
C VAL A 143 1.92 14.49 -31.39
N GLY A 144 1.01 15.31 -31.94
CA GLY A 144 0.41 16.40 -31.18
C GLY A 144 1.46 17.42 -30.73
N GLN A 145 1.70 17.51 -29.41
CA GLN A 145 2.71 18.40 -28.81
C GLN A 145 4.01 17.68 -28.42
N CYS A 146 4.07 16.35 -28.57
CA CYS A 146 5.23 15.56 -28.20
C CYS A 146 6.16 15.38 -29.40
N GLU A 147 7.46 15.41 -29.15
CA GLU A 147 8.50 15.26 -30.17
C GLU A 147 9.46 14.13 -29.78
N TYR A 148 9.72 13.21 -30.71
CA TYR A 148 10.52 12.03 -30.47
C TYR A 148 11.72 11.98 -31.42
N ARG A 149 12.87 11.59 -30.89
CA ARG A 149 14.12 11.35 -31.64
C ARG A 149 14.25 9.90 -32.09
N THR A 150 13.50 9.00 -31.48
CA THR A 150 13.57 7.58 -31.77
C THR A 150 12.19 6.94 -31.71
N VAL A 151 11.90 6.04 -32.64
CA VAL A 151 10.73 5.16 -32.60
C VAL A 151 11.17 3.71 -32.43
N ILE A 152 10.55 2.98 -31.51
CA ILE A 152 10.78 1.56 -31.27
C ILE A 152 9.58 0.77 -31.77
N LEU A 153 9.86 -0.26 -32.57
CA LEU A 153 8.90 -1.27 -32.99
C LEU A 153 9.01 -2.49 -32.06
N PRO A 154 7.97 -2.82 -31.27
CA PRO A 154 7.94 -4.05 -30.48
C PRO A 154 7.70 -5.27 -31.39
N ASP A 155 7.35 -6.42 -30.80
CA ASP A 155 6.69 -7.48 -31.57
C ASP A 155 5.40 -6.94 -32.20
N MET A 156 5.30 -7.03 -33.52
CA MET A 156 4.13 -6.61 -34.29
C MET A 156 3.81 -7.64 -35.37
N LEU A 157 2.53 -7.90 -35.61
CA LEU A 157 2.05 -8.68 -36.75
C LEU A 157 1.71 -7.77 -37.93
N CYS A 158 1.10 -6.62 -37.63
CA CYS A 158 0.70 -5.62 -38.60
C CYS A 158 1.01 -4.20 -38.15
N ILE A 159 1.00 -3.28 -39.10
CA ILE A 159 1.20 -1.83 -38.90
C ILE A 159 0.38 -1.07 -39.96
N GLU A 160 -0.12 0.13 -39.64
CA GLU A 160 -0.89 0.96 -40.57
C GLU A 160 -0.03 1.54 -41.70
N ASP A 161 -0.63 1.71 -42.88
CA ASP A 161 0.07 2.25 -44.06
C ASP A 161 0.58 3.68 -43.81
N SER A 162 -0.23 4.47 -43.09
CA SER A 162 0.10 5.84 -42.73
C SER A 162 1.28 5.92 -41.76
N THR A 163 1.36 5.00 -40.80
CA THR A 163 2.48 4.88 -39.87
C THR A 163 3.77 4.52 -40.60
N VAL A 164 3.73 3.51 -41.48
CA VAL A 164 4.92 3.09 -42.27
C VAL A 164 5.46 4.24 -43.12
N LYS A 165 4.58 4.99 -43.80
CA LYS A 165 4.98 6.16 -44.59
C LYS A 165 5.64 7.23 -43.74
N LEU A 166 5.11 7.51 -42.54
CA LEU A 166 5.73 8.45 -41.61
C LEU A 166 7.09 7.96 -41.09
N LEU A 167 7.23 6.67 -40.79
CA LEU A 167 8.51 6.08 -40.36
C LEU A 167 9.58 6.17 -41.46
N LEU A 168 9.22 5.90 -42.72
CA LEU A 168 10.12 6.07 -43.86
C LEU A 168 10.58 7.52 -44.00
N GLN A 169 9.64 8.48 -43.95
CA GLN A 169 9.96 9.91 -43.96
C GLN A 169 10.84 10.29 -42.77
N PHE A 170 10.60 9.71 -41.59
CA PHE A 170 11.39 9.98 -40.40
C PHE A 170 12.84 9.55 -40.59
N VAL A 171 13.08 8.33 -41.07
CA VAL A 171 14.43 7.83 -41.36
C VAL A 171 15.12 8.66 -42.44
N GLU A 172 14.40 9.06 -43.50
CA GLU A 172 14.93 9.93 -44.55
C GLU A 172 15.35 11.32 -44.04
N ASN A 173 14.73 11.79 -42.95
CA ASN A 173 15.09 13.03 -42.27
C ASN A 173 16.12 12.84 -41.15
N GLY A 174 16.81 11.70 -41.11
CA GLY A 174 17.86 11.39 -40.12
C GLY A 174 17.33 10.89 -38.77
N GLY A 175 16.04 10.60 -38.66
CA GLY A 175 15.43 9.96 -37.50
C GLY A 175 15.88 8.51 -37.32
N HIS A 176 15.74 8.00 -36.09
CA HIS A 176 16.15 6.64 -35.75
C HIS A 176 14.94 5.75 -35.47
N VAL A 177 14.89 4.59 -36.11
CA VAL A 177 13.87 3.57 -35.87
C VAL A 177 14.56 2.24 -35.58
N PHE A 178 14.17 1.60 -34.46
CA PHE A 178 14.72 0.32 -34.02
C PHE A 178 13.62 -0.72 -33.87
N SER A 179 13.89 -1.95 -34.31
CA SER A 179 13.03 -3.12 -34.08
C SER A 179 13.61 -3.95 -32.94
N VAL A 180 12.88 -4.07 -31.84
CA VAL A 180 13.30 -4.89 -30.68
C VAL A 180 12.60 -6.24 -30.66
N GLY A 181 11.46 -6.37 -31.36
CA GLY A 181 10.73 -7.63 -31.51
C GLY A 181 10.70 -8.17 -32.94
N SER A 182 9.70 -9.01 -33.20
CA SER A 182 9.32 -9.49 -34.52
C SER A 182 8.78 -8.35 -35.39
N PHE A 183 9.42 -8.12 -36.53
CA PHE A 183 9.00 -7.10 -37.49
C PHE A 183 7.63 -7.45 -38.11
N PRO A 184 6.72 -6.47 -38.33
CA PRO A 184 5.40 -6.72 -38.89
C PRO A 184 5.47 -7.35 -40.28
N LYS A 185 4.52 -8.24 -40.56
CA LYS A 185 4.39 -8.95 -41.84
C LYS A 185 3.30 -8.37 -42.74
N TYR A 186 2.41 -7.57 -42.16
CA TYR A 186 1.21 -7.08 -42.82
C TYR A 186 1.04 -5.57 -42.69
N ILE A 187 0.53 -4.92 -43.74
CA ILE A 187 -0.06 -3.58 -43.70
C ILE A 187 -1.56 -3.73 -43.97
N GLN A 188 -2.41 -3.25 -43.06
CA GLN A 188 -3.88 -3.33 -43.19
C GLN A 188 -4.40 -4.74 -43.59
N GLY A 189 -3.78 -5.80 -43.06
CA GLY A 189 -4.18 -7.19 -43.33
C GLY A 189 -3.61 -7.82 -44.62
N GLY A 190 -2.76 -7.12 -45.38
CA GLY A 190 -2.11 -7.63 -46.60
C GLY A 190 -0.59 -7.48 -46.59
N LYS A 191 0.12 -8.21 -47.46
CA LYS A 191 1.55 -8.00 -47.70
C LYS A 191 1.77 -6.74 -48.55
N ASN A 192 2.80 -5.96 -48.26
CA ASN A 192 3.10 -4.72 -48.96
C ASN A 192 4.61 -4.48 -49.03
N SER A 193 5.13 -4.08 -50.21
CA SER A 193 6.56 -3.82 -50.43
C SER A 193 7.13 -2.66 -49.60
N LEU A 194 6.27 -1.77 -49.07
CA LEU A 194 6.70 -0.71 -48.15
C LEU A 194 7.31 -1.26 -46.85
N LEU A 195 6.93 -2.47 -46.42
CA LEU A 195 7.55 -3.13 -45.28
C LEU A 195 8.98 -3.57 -45.58
N ASP A 196 9.24 -4.05 -46.79
CA ASP A 196 10.59 -4.44 -47.22
C ASP A 196 11.51 -3.22 -47.29
N GLU A 197 10.99 -2.09 -47.78
CA GLU A 197 11.71 -0.81 -47.80
C GLU A 197 12.03 -0.33 -46.38
N LEU A 198 11.05 -0.35 -45.47
CA LEU A 198 11.26 0.04 -44.08
C LEU A 198 12.27 -0.89 -43.41
N TYR A 199 12.14 -2.21 -43.59
CA TYR A 199 13.04 -3.20 -43.00
C TYR A 199 14.51 -2.97 -43.39
N GLN A 200 14.79 -2.57 -44.63
CA GLN A 200 16.14 -2.26 -45.10
C GLN A 200 16.71 -0.95 -44.50
N LYS A 201 15.84 -0.05 -44.05
CA LYS A 201 16.21 1.28 -43.53
C LYS A 201 16.31 1.32 -42.00
N ILE A 202 15.82 0.31 -41.29
CA ILE A 202 15.84 0.26 -39.82
C ILE A 202 16.80 -0.80 -39.29
N GLU A 203 17.08 -0.73 -38.00
CA GLU A 203 17.96 -1.68 -37.33
C GLU A 203 17.20 -2.58 -36.36
N LYS A 204 17.48 -3.89 -36.41
CA LYS A 204 17.03 -4.84 -35.38
C LYS A 204 18.07 -4.93 -34.27
N ILE A 205 17.65 -4.76 -33.02
CA ILE A 205 18.57 -4.62 -31.87
C ILE A 205 17.94 -5.12 -30.56
N ASP A 206 18.75 -5.59 -29.62
CA ASP A 206 18.30 -5.88 -28.25
C ASP A 206 18.31 -4.62 -27.35
N VAL A 207 17.65 -4.68 -26.19
CA VAL A 207 17.50 -3.49 -25.32
C VAL A 207 18.83 -3.00 -24.74
N VAL A 208 19.79 -3.88 -24.45
CA VAL A 208 21.08 -3.49 -23.87
C VAL A 208 21.86 -2.67 -24.90
N SER A 209 21.99 -3.20 -26.11
CA SER A 209 22.64 -2.51 -27.23
C SER A 209 21.88 -1.22 -27.62
N LEU A 210 20.56 -1.22 -27.51
CA LEU A 210 19.73 -0.03 -27.73
C LEU A 210 20.06 1.09 -26.74
N LYS A 211 20.19 0.78 -25.44
CA LYS A 211 20.56 1.76 -24.41
C LYS A 211 21.87 2.47 -24.74
N GLU A 212 22.89 1.73 -25.15
CA GLU A 212 24.19 2.29 -25.53
C GLU A 212 24.10 3.26 -26.72
N LYS A 213 23.23 2.97 -27.69
CA LYS A 213 22.97 3.87 -28.82
C LYS A 213 22.19 5.09 -28.41
N LEU A 214 21.13 4.91 -27.62
CA LEU A 214 20.30 5.99 -27.14
C LEU A 214 21.09 7.01 -26.32
N TRP A 215 22.15 6.60 -25.60
CA TRP A 215 23.06 7.53 -24.92
C TRP A 215 23.66 8.60 -25.86
N LYS A 216 23.84 8.28 -27.15
CA LYS A 216 24.41 9.19 -28.15
C LYS A 216 23.34 9.95 -28.95
N ILE A 217 22.10 9.44 -28.96
CA ILE A 217 21.00 9.96 -29.78
C ILE A 217 20.13 10.95 -28.99
N LEU A 218 19.83 10.61 -27.73
CA LEU A 218 18.94 11.38 -26.88
C LEU A 218 19.63 12.66 -26.39
N GLU A 219 18.84 13.70 -26.13
CA GLU A 219 19.35 14.98 -25.65
C GLU A 219 19.80 14.90 -24.18
N PHE A 220 19.03 14.17 -23.37
CA PHE A 220 19.29 14.07 -21.94
C PHE A 220 19.07 12.65 -21.39
N PRO A 221 19.81 11.64 -21.88
CA PRO A 221 19.73 10.28 -21.35
C PRO A 221 20.17 10.24 -19.89
N ILE A 222 19.43 9.50 -19.07
CA ILE A 222 19.77 9.19 -17.68
C ILE A 222 20.25 7.75 -17.59
N SER A 223 21.28 7.49 -16.77
CA SER A 223 21.71 6.15 -16.39
C SER A 223 21.76 6.06 -14.86
N VAL A 224 21.32 4.94 -14.30
CA VAL A 224 21.31 4.69 -12.86
C VAL A 224 21.89 3.30 -12.63
N THR A 225 23.13 3.28 -12.16
CA THR A 225 23.89 2.05 -12.06
C THR A 225 24.27 1.70 -10.63
N GLU A 226 24.41 0.42 -10.35
CA GLU A 226 25.09 -0.08 -9.16
C GLU A 226 26.14 -1.10 -9.61
N ASN A 227 27.38 -0.95 -9.13
CA ASN A 227 28.50 -1.80 -9.55
C ASN A 227 28.72 -1.89 -11.08
N GLY A 228 28.36 -0.82 -11.82
CA GLY A 228 28.54 -0.72 -13.27
C GLY A 228 27.39 -1.27 -14.12
N SER A 229 26.32 -1.80 -13.53
CA SER A 229 25.15 -2.32 -14.24
C SER A 229 23.91 -1.46 -13.95
N GLU A 230 23.03 -1.30 -14.95
CA GLU A 230 21.75 -0.60 -14.77
C GLU A 230 20.86 -1.32 -13.73
N VAL A 231 20.22 -0.56 -12.85
CA VAL A 231 19.37 -1.10 -11.78
C VAL A 231 17.93 -1.30 -12.26
N VAL A 232 17.56 -2.55 -12.54
CA VAL A 232 16.27 -2.97 -13.13
C VAL A 232 15.01 -2.77 -12.26
N ASN A 233 15.07 -2.03 -11.15
CA ASN A 233 13.91 -1.71 -10.31
C ASN A 233 13.86 -0.25 -9.90
N ILE A 234 14.78 0.57 -10.42
CA ILE A 234 14.73 2.01 -10.21
C ILE A 234 14.20 2.62 -11.48
N HIS A 235 12.99 3.16 -11.42
CA HIS A 235 12.40 3.83 -12.56
C HIS A 235 12.52 5.34 -12.39
N TYR A 236 12.44 6.08 -13.50
CA TYR A 236 12.37 7.53 -13.43
C TYR A 236 11.37 8.12 -14.42
N GLN A 237 10.96 9.34 -14.09
CA GLN A 237 10.33 10.27 -15.01
C GLN A 237 11.09 11.59 -14.98
N LEU A 238 11.23 12.24 -16.14
CA LEU A 238 11.92 13.51 -16.29
C LEU A 238 10.96 14.58 -16.85
N ARG A 239 10.96 15.76 -16.23
CA ARG A 239 10.19 16.94 -16.67
C ARG A 239 11.12 18.05 -17.10
N LYS A 240 10.87 18.64 -18.28
CA LYS A 240 11.56 19.85 -18.76
C LYS A 240 10.78 21.09 -18.32
N CYS A 241 11.38 21.91 -17.46
CA CYS A 241 10.80 23.13 -16.88
C CYS A 241 11.66 24.35 -17.22
N GLY A 242 11.62 24.80 -18.48
CA GLY A 242 12.52 25.84 -18.97
C GLY A 242 13.98 25.36 -18.96
N GLU A 243 14.86 26.10 -18.29
CA GLU A 243 16.28 25.73 -18.12
C GLU A 243 16.51 24.64 -17.07
N MET A 244 15.51 24.34 -16.24
CA MET A 244 15.58 23.34 -15.18
C MET A 244 14.94 22.04 -15.64
N LYS A 245 15.42 20.92 -15.11
CA LYS A 245 14.76 19.62 -15.21
C LYS A 245 14.40 19.11 -13.82
N ILE A 246 13.26 18.43 -13.72
CA ILE A 246 12.84 17.72 -12.51
C ILE A 246 12.96 16.23 -12.81
N LEU A 247 13.86 15.54 -12.11
CA LEU A 247 14.04 14.10 -12.18
C LEU A 247 13.39 13.47 -10.95
N TYR A 248 12.42 12.58 -11.17
CA TYR A 248 11.79 11.80 -10.12
C TYR A 248 12.19 10.34 -10.27
N LEU A 249 12.85 9.78 -9.24
CA LEU A 249 13.35 8.41 -9.19
C LEU A 249 12.59 7.62 -8.14
N VAL A 250 12.26 6.36 -8.44
CA VAL A 250 11.54 5.47 -7.51
C VAL A 250 12.19 4.10 -7.49
N ASN A 251 12.56 3.64 -6.30
CA ASN A 251 12.91 2.25 -6.07
C ASN A 251 11.63 1.41 -5.92
N LEU A 252 11.33 0.59 -6.91
CA LEU A 252 10.17 -0.29 -6.92
C LEU A 252 10.43 -1.64 -6.23
N ASN A 253 11.65 -1.92 -5.80
CA ASN A 253 11.96 -3.12 -5.02
C ASN A 253 11.45 -2.96 -3.58
N ARG A 254 10.60 -3.90 -3.15
CA ARG A 254 9.98 -3.91 -1.81
C ARG A 254 10.90 -4.37 -0.67
N ASN A 255 12.02 -5.01 -1.03
CA ASN A 255 12.93 -5.65 -0.08
C ASN A 255 14.42 -5.35 -0.38
N GLY A 256 14.70 -4.36 -1.25
CA GLY A 256 16.04 -4.09 -1.76
C GLY A 256 16.43 -2.63 -1.58
N ASN A 257 17.59 -2.40 -0.96
CA ASN A 257 18.23 -1.09 -0.87
C ASN A 257 19.37 -1.02 -1.87
N TYR A 258 19.63 0.16 -2.43
CA TYR A 258 20.65 0.38 -3.46
C TYR A 258 21.56 1.56 -3.12
N SER A 259 22.83 1.44 -3.49
CA SER A 259 23.82 2.52 -3.50
C SER A 259 24.18 2.86 -4.95
N ILE A 260 23.36 3.70 -5.56
CA ILE A 260 23.40 3.98 -7.00
C ILE A 260 24.33 5.13 -7.38
N LEU A 261 24.85 5.05 -8.59
CA LEU A 261 25.51 6.12 -9.32
C LEU A 261 24.56 6.62 -10.43
N LEU A 262 23.97 7.79 -10.21
CA LEU A 262 23.19 8.53 -11.20
C LEU A 262 24.14 9.25 -12.16
N GLN A 263 23.89 9.16 -13.47
CA GLN A 263 24.66 9.86 -14.51
C GLN A 263 23.73 10.59 -15.49
N CYS A 264 24.10 11.81 -15.85
CA CYS A 264 23.42 12.62 -16.88
C CYS A 264 24.42 13.47 -17.68
N PRO A 265 24.11 13.83 -18.94
CA PRO A 265 25.00 14.61 -19.78
C PRO A 265 25.09 16.07 -19.35
N GLY A 266 26.22 16.69 -19.65
CA GLY A 266 26.54 18.06 -19.28
C GLY A 266 27.15 18.18 -17.88
N GLU A 267 27.51 19.41 -17.52
CA GLU A 267 27.96 19.79 -16.18
C GLU A 267 26.80 20.49 -15.47
N ASN A 268 26.09 19.75 -14.63
CA ASN A 268 24.85 20.20 -14.01
C ASN A 268 25.00 20.31 -12.49
N GLU A 269 24.43 21.36 -11.92
CA GLU A 269 24.15 21.41 -10.49
C GLU A 269 22.89 20.58 -10.20
N ILE A 270 22.99 19.67 -9.23
CA ILE A 270 21.89 18.82 -8.78
C ILE A 270 21.51 19.19 -7.35
N THR A 271 20.22 19.39 -7.10
CA THR A 271 19.66 19.64 -5.77
C THR A 271 18.56 18.63 -5.48
N GLU A 272 18.69 17.87 -4.40
CA GLU A 272 17.62 17.01 -3.90
C GLU A 272 16.52 17.86 -3.27
N TYR A 273 15.28 17.59 -3.63
CA TYR A 273 14.11 18.12 -2.95
C TYR A 273 13.49 17.03 -2.06
N LYS A 274 13.60 17.22 -0.75
CA LYS A 274 13.03 16.32 0.25
C LYS A 274 11.55 16.62 0.37
N VAL A 275 10.73 15.83 -0.31
CA VAL A 275 9.29 16.04 -0.45
C VAL A 275 8.59 16.07 0.91
N GLU A 276 8.98 15.19 1.84
CA GLU A 276 8.43 15.12 3.20
C GLU A 276 8.70 16.40 4.01
N GLU A 277 9.91 16.96 3.89
CA GLU A 277 10.39 18.11 4.68
C GLU A 277 10.09 19.47 4.01
N ASP A 278 9.68 19.48 2.73
CA ASP A 278 9.60 20.71 1.91
C ASP A 278 10.93 21.50 1.95
N ALA A 279 12.02 20.75 1.78
CA ALA A 279 13.37 21.28 1.92
C ALA A 279 14.24 20.92 0.72
N LYS A 280 15.23 21.77 0.44
CA LYS A 280 16.21 21.56 -0.64
C LYS A 280 17.57 21.30 -0.04
N GLN A 281 18.28 20.32 -0.60
CA GLN A 281 19.66 20.00 -0.24
C GLN A 281 20.50 19.91 -1.50
N LYS A 282 21.54 20.75 -1.60
CA LYS A 282 22.49 20.70 -2.70
C LYS A 282 23.26 19.37 -2.64
N CYS A 283 23.38 18.71 -3.80
CA CYS A 283 24.10 17.45 -3.91
C CYS A 283 25.56 17.69 -4.31
N CYS A 284 26.45 16.84 -3.82
CA CYS A 284 27.85 16.84 -4.23
C CYS A 284 27.99 16.00 -5.51
N CYS A 285 28.25 16.66 -6.63
CA CYS A 285 28.39 16.03 -7.93
C CYS A 285 29.86 15.85 -8.32
N ILE A 286 30.14 14.78 -9.06
CA ILE A 286 31.43 14.53 -9.71
C ILE A 286 31.28 14.90 -11.18
N TYR A 287 32.18 15.76 -11.68
CA TYR A 287 32.18 16.23 -13.06
C TYR A 287 33.34 15.60 -13.84
N GLY A 288 33.09 15.19 -15.09
CA GLY A 288 34.13 14.68 -15.99
C GLY A 288 33.56 14.27 -17.34
N ASP A 289 34.32 14.42 -18.42
CA ASP A 289 33.95 14.01 -19.79
C ASP A 289 32.57 14.54 -20.26
N LYS A 290 32.20 15.77 -19.87
CA LYS A 290 30.87 16.37 -20.11
C LYS A 290 29.71 15.54 -19.54
N VAL A 291 29.93 14.87 -18.42
CA VAL A 291 28.93 14.11 -17.67
C VAL A 291 28.95 14.57 -16.21
N THR A 292 27.77 14.60 -15.60
CA THR A 292 27.58 14.79 -14.16
C THR A 292 27.24 13.45 -13.53
N LYS A 293 27.92 13.11 -12.44
CA LYS A 293 27.66 11.88 -11.66
C LYS A 293 27.30 12.22 -10.23
N LEU A 294 26.36 11.48 -9.66
CA LEU A 294 25.91 11.65 -8.27
C LEU A 294 25.72 10.29 -7.60
N GLN A 295 26.37 10.09 -6.44
CA GLN A 295 26.19 8.91 -5.61
C GLN A 295 24.98 9.10 -4.69
N ILE A 296 24.03 8.17 -4.70
CA ILE A 296 22.78 8.24 -3.94
C ILE A 296 22.54 6.90 -3.25
N LYS A 297 22.00 6.93 -2.04
CA LYS A 297 21.41 5.73 -1.40
C LYS A 297 19.90 5.77 -1.59
N MET A 298 19.29 4.68 -2.04
CA MET A 298 17.85 4.52 -2.13
C MET A 298 17.42 3.32 -1.29
N ASN A 299 16.59 3.56 -0.30
CA ASN A 299 15.97 2.50 0.47
C ASN A 299 14.87 1.82 -0.36
N GLU A 300 14.47 0.63 0.06
CA GLU A 300 13.31 -0.08 -0.46
C GLU A 300 12.08 0.86 -0.51
N MET A 301 11.34 0.82 -1.62
CA MET A 301 10.14 1.63 -1.83
C MET A 301 10.35 3.16 -1.75
N GLU A 302 11.59 3.67 -1.71
CA GLU A 302 11.89 5.10 -1.62
C GLU A 302 11.73 5.81 -2.97
N GLY A 303 11.14 7.01 -2.93
CA GLY A 303 11.14 7.95 -4.05
C GLY A 303 11.99 9.18 -3.72
N LYS A 304 12.73 9.69 -4.70
CA LYS A 304 13.56 10.91 -4.58
C LYS A 304 13.32 11.85 -5.75
N VAL A 305 13.33 13.16 -5.47
CA VAL A 305 13.18 14.21 -6.49
C VAL A 305 14.46 15.04 -6.56
N PHE A 306 14.94 15.31 -7.77
CA PHE A 306 16.10 16.13 -8.03
C PHE A 306 15.78 17.25 -9.01
N PHE A 307 16.23 18.46 -8.69
CA PHE A 307 16.31 19.57 -9.63
C PHE A 307 17.68 19.57 -10.29
N ILE A 308 17.71 19.64 -11.62
CA ILE A 308 18.92 19.61 -12.42
C ILE A 308 18.97 20.89 -13.27
N LYS A 309 20.03 21.68 -13.13
CA LYS A 309 20.28 22.89 -13.91
C LYS A 309 21.72 22.88 -14.43
N GLU A 310 21.94 23.35 -15.65
CA GLU A 310 23.30 23.53 -16.19
C GLU A 310 24.09 24.56 -15.35
N ARG A 311 25.38 24.29 -15.09
CA ARG A 311 26.23 25.19 -14.31
C ARG A 311 26.56 26.46 -15.10
N GLU A 312 26.33 27.61 -14.48
CA GLU A 312 26.72 28.93 -15.01
C GLU A 312 28.21 29.26 -14.76
N ASN A 313 28.81 28.76 -13.67
CA ASN A 313 30.21 29.02 -13.28
C ASN A 313 31.03 27.72 -13.15
N LYS A 314 32.01 27.56 -14.03
CA LYS A 314 32.91 26.39 -14.13
C LYS A 314 34.28 26.63 -13.47
N LYS A 315 34.31 27.14 -12.23
CA LYS A 315 35.57 27.33 -11.50
C LYS A 315 36.03 26.00 -10.87
N ASP A 316 37.34 25.77 -10.89
CA ASP A 316 38.05 24.56 -10.42
C ASP A 316 38.03 24.36 -8.89
N GLU A 317 37.43 25.27 -8.11
CA GLU A 317 37.55 25.32 -6.63
C GLU A 317 36.63 24.35 -5.84
N ASP A 318 35.75 23.58 -6.48
CA ASP A 318 34.76 22.74 -5.77
C ASP A 318 35.29 21.39 -5.26
N LEU A 319 36.57 21.07 -5.45
CA LEU A 319 37.16 19.82 -4.92
C LEU A 319 37.45 19.88 -3.42
N GLU A 320 37.62 21.08 -2.82
CA GLU A 320 37.89 21.23 -1.38
C GLU A 320 36.62 21.33 -0.53
N ASP A 321 35.56 22.01 -0.99
CA ASP A 321 34.24 22.06 -0.32
C ASP A 321 33.58 20.67 -0.22
N ASN A 322 33.89 19.77 -1.16
CA ASN A 322 33.42 18.38 -1.16
C ASN A 322 33.92 17.56 0.05
N LYS A 323 35.02 17.95 0.71
CA LYS A 323 35.55 17.22 1.88
C LYS A 323 34.90 17.64 3.20
N GLU A 324 34.42 18.87 3.34
CA GLU A 324 33.76 19.31 4.58
C GLU A 324 32.30 18.86 4.67
N ILE A 325 31.58 18.78 3.55
CA ILE A 325 30.17 18.33 3.52
C ILE A 325 30.04 16.85 3.95
N TYR A 326 31.07 16.03 3.72
CA TYR A 326 31.13 14.60 4.06
C TYR A 326 31.96 14.27 5.30
N ARG A 327 32.34 15.23 6.14
CA ARG A 327 32.77 14.87 7.50
C ARG A 327 31.55 14.34 8.24
N GLU A 328 31.27 13.04 8.06
CA GLU A 328 30.42 12.28 8.97
C GLU A 328 30.99 12.52 10.36
N LYS A 329 30.33 13.39 11.13
CA LYS A 329 30.53 13.41 12.58
C LYS A 329 30.32 11.97 13.02
N GLU A 330 31.31 11.40 13.72
CA GLU A 330 31.21 10.01 14.19
C GLU A 330 29.82 9.77 14.80
N THR A 331 29.08 8.83 14.23
CA THR A 331 27.71 8.52 14.64
C THR A 331 27.71 7.41 15.67
N ILE A 332 26.94 7.57 16.74
CA ILE A 332 26.59 6.49 17.65
C ILE A 332 25.18 6.01 17.31
N VAL A 333 25.05 4.71 17.04
CA VAL A 333 23.75 4.09 16.77
C VAL A 333 23.15 3.58 18.07
N LEU A 334 21.94 4.02 18.37
CA LEU A 334 21.08 3.50 19.42
C LEU A 334 20.09 2.52 18.78
N GLU A 335 19.87 1.37 19.42
CA GLU A 335 18.93 0.35 18.92
C GLU A 335 17.71 0.23 19.84
N GLN A 336 16.61 -0.30 19.29
CA GLN A 336 15.42 -0.61 20.08
C GLN A 336 15.64 -1.79 21.03
N GLY A 337 14.99 -1.74 22.20
CA GLY A 337 14.91 -2.89 23.09
C GLY A 337 13.83 -3.88 22.64
N GLY A 338 13.71 -4.99 23.36
CA GLY A 338 12.70 -6.03 23.13
C GLY A 338 11.69 -6.18 24.28
N SER A 339 11.66 -5.24 25.22
CA SER A 339 10.76 -5.25 26.37
C SER A 339 10.25 -3.84 26.62
N TRP A 340 8.93 -3.72 26.68
CA TRP A 340 8.24 -2.46 26.60
C TRP A 340 7.18 -2.37 27.68
N LYS A 341 7.23 -1.33 28.52
CA LYS A 341 6.15 -1.08 29.47
C LYS A 341 4.94 -0.51 28.72
N LEU A 342 3.76 -1.10 28.91
CA LEU A 342 2.52 -0.51 28.42
C LEU A 342 2.22 0.75 29.25
N ASP A 343 2.14 1.90 28.58
CA ASP A 343 1.81 3.18 29.21
C ASP A 343 0.32 3.48 29.11
N TRP A 344 -0.25 3.28 27.92
CA TRP A 344 -1.66 3.54 27.63
C TRP A 344 -2.12 2.76 26.39
N ALA A 345 -3.42 2.48 26.27
CA ALA A 345 -4.03 1.99 25.03
C ALA A 345 -5.46 2.53 24.88
N ASP A 346 -5.90 2.74 23.64
CA ASP A 346 -7.32 2.81 23.30
C ASP A 346 -8.03 1.53 23.78
N TRP A 347 -9.36 1.54 23.83
CA TRP A 347 -10.11 0.33 24.13
C TRP A 347 -9.72 -0.82 23.20
N ASN A 348 -9.41 -1.95 23.81
CA ASN A 348 -9.22 -3.19 23.10
C ASN A 348 -10.57 -3.78 22.70
N SER A 349 -10.55 -4.70 21.74
CA SER A 349 -11.74 -5.34 21.20
C SER A 349 -11.67 -6.85 21.33
N TYR A 350 -12.83 -7.50 21.37
CA TYR A 350 -13.00 -8.92 21.09
C TYR A 350 -14.17 -9.05 20.09
N THR A 351 -13.86 -9.47 18.86
CA THR A 351 -14.88 -9.75 17.83
C THR A 351 -15.59 -11.07 18.14
N LEU A 352 -16.89 -10.99 18.38
CA LEU A 352 -17.78 -12.15 18.50
C LEU A 352 -18.49 -12.33 17.16
N ASP A 353 -17.90 -13.15 16.31
CA ASP A 353 -18.37 -13.47 14.96
C ASP A 353 -19.00 -14.86 14.87
N ARG A 354 -19.14 -15.58 15.99
CA ARG A 354 -19.82 -16.88 16.06
C ARG A 354 -20.96 -16.82 17.07
N CYS A 355 -22.11 -17.37 16.70
CA CYS A 355 -23.26 -17.46 17.60
C CYS A 355 -24.19 -18.63 17.26
N SER A 356 -24.88 -19.13 18.29
CA SER A 356 -26.09 -19.93 18.09
C SER A 356 -27.27 -19.01 17.78
N TYR A 357 -28.24 -19.47 17.00
CA TYR A 357 -29.42 -18.67 16.67
C TYR A 357 -30.72 -19.47 16.80
N ARG A 358 -31.85 -18.77 16.92
CA ARG A 358 -33.20 -19.35 16.75
C ARG A 358 -34.09 -18.37 16.02
N ILE A 359 -35.08 -18.88 15.29
CA ILE A 359 -36.05 -18.08 14.53
C ILE A 359 -37.42 -18.24 15.20
N GLY A 360 -38.01 -17.13 15.63
CA GLY A 360 -39.22 -17.11 16.46
C GLY A 360 -39.07 -17.96 17.72
N ASP A 361 -40.11 -18.72 18.06
CA ASP A 361 -40.14 -19.64 19.21
C ASP A 361 -39.57 -21.04 18.90
N GLY A 362 -38.80 -21.16 17.81
CA GLY A 362 -38.15 -22.41 17.44
C GLY A 362 -37.00 -22.81 18.37
N GLU A 363 -36.45 -24.00 18.11
CA GLU A 363 -35.28 -24.52 18.84
C GLU A 363 -34.01 -23.74 18.51
N TRP A 364 -33.09 -23.70 19.48
CA TRP A 364 -31.74 -23.20 19.26
C TRP A 364 -31.00 -24.10 18.25
N LYS A 365 -30.44 -23.46 17.23
CA LYS A 365 -29.52 -24.09 16.28
C LYS A 365 -28.09 -24.01 16.78
N ASP A 366 -27.26 -24.89 16.24
CA ASP A 366 -25.83 -24.94 16.54
C ASP A 366 -25.12 -23.62 16.20
N GLU A 367 -23.94 -23.45 16.78
CA GLU A 367 -23.12 -22.27 16.54
C GLU A 367 -22.65 -22.22 15.07
N VAL A 368 -22.87 -21.07 14.44
CA VAL A 368 -22.43 -20.76 13.08
C VAL A 368 -21.75 -19.39 13.07
N ASN A 369 -21.06 -19.08 11.97
CA ASN A 369 -20.52 -17.74 11.79
C ASN A 369 -21.66 -16.76 11.52
N THR A 370 -21.60 -15.60 12.17
CA THR A 370 -22.65 -14.57 12.16
C THR A 370 -22.95 -14.13 10.73
N ILE A 371 -21.94 -14.06 9.87
CA ILE A 371 -22.11 -13.70 8.46
C ILE A 371 -23.01 -14.68 7.68
N GLN A 372 -23.02 -15.97 8.03
CA GLN A 372 -23.85 -16.99 7.38
C GLN A 372 -25.33 -16.82 7.72
N ILE A 373 -25.64 -16.18 8.86
CA ILE A 373 -27.02 -15.99 9.32
C ILE A 373 -27.80 -15.07 8.37
N MET A 374 -27.13 -14.07 7.77
CA MET A 374 -27.78 -13.18 6.80
C MET A 374 -28.42 -13.97 5.65
N GLU A 375 -27.69 -14.93 5.07
CA GLU A 375 -28.19 -15.76 3.98
C GLU A 375 -29.34 -16.68 4.44
N ILE A 376 -29.21 -17.28 5.63
CA ILE A 376 -30.25 -18.13 6.24
C ILE A 376 -31.57 -17.37 6.41
N LEU A 377 -31.51 -16.11 6.87
CA LEU A 377 -32.69 -15.27 7.07
C LEU A 377 -33.26 -14.74 5.76
N LEU A 378 -32.41 -14.38 4.77
CA LEU A 378 -32.87 -13.98 3.44
C LEU A 378 -33.68 -15.08 2.74
N LYS A 379 -33.26 -16.35 2.90
CA LYS A 379 -33.97 -17.52 2.35
C LYS A 379 -35.37 -17.73 2.97
N GLN A 380 -35.69 -17.10 4.10
CA GLN A 380 -37.05 -17.14 4.65
C GLN A 380 -38.06 -16.37 3.79
N LYS A 381 -37.60 -15.39 2.99
CA LYS A 381 -38.42 -14.54 2.11
C LYS A 381 -39.60 -13.86 2.81
N ARG A 382 -39.49 -13.63 4.11
CA ARG A 382 -40.49 -12.99 4.96
C ARG A 382 -39.84 -12.36 6.20
N PRO A 383 -40.49 -11.39 6.85
CA PRO A 383 -40.06 -10.92 8.15
C PRO A 383 -40.05 -12.04 9.19
N VAL A 384 -39.00 -12.07 10.02
CA VAL A 384 -38.85 -13.02 11.12
C VAL A 384 -38.19 -12.34 12.31
N ASN A 385 -38.58 -12.72 13.52
CA ASN A 385 -37.79 -12.42 14.72
C ASN A 385 -36.68 -13.47 14.85
N VAL A 386 -35.45 -13.03 15.09
CA VAL A 386 -34.29 -13.90 15.31
C VAL A 386 -33.62 -13.55 16.64
N SER A 387 -33.30 -14.57 17.43
CA SER A 387 -32.44 -14.40 18.60
C SER A 387 -31.03 -14.90 18.28
N LEU A 388 -30.01 -14.09 18.55
CA LEU A 388 -28.59 -14.43 18.37
C LEU A 388 -27.91 -14.53 19.73
N LYS A 389 -27.26 -15.66 20.01
CA LYS A 389 -26.64 -15.97 21.30
C LYS A 389 -25.13 -16.09 21.17
N TYR A 390 -24.44 -15.11 21.73
CA TYR A 390 -22.98 -15.04 21.77
C TYR A 390 -22.46 -15.48 23.13
N LYS A 391 -21.34 -16.20 23.14
CA LYS A 391 -20.70 -16.70 24.37
C LYS A 391 -19.26 -16.23 24.43
N PHE A 392 -18.79 -15.93 25.64
CA PHE A 392 -17.39 -15.59 25.89
C PHE A 392 -17.00 -15.89 27.34
N VAL A 393 -15.71 -15.91 27.61
CA VAL A 393 -15.16 -16.26 28.93
C VAL A 393 -14.34 -15.10 29.49
N VAL A 394 -14.57 -14.77 30.76
CA VAL A 394 -13.82 -13.77 31.52
C VAL A 394 -13.03 -14.47 32.63
N GLU A 395 -11.69 -14.41 32.59
CA GLU A 395 -10.78 -15.03 33.55
C GLU A 395 -10.18 -14.03 34.55
N THR A 396 -10.90 -12.94 34.81
CA THR A 396 -10.59 -11.99 35.86
C THR A 396 -11.87 -11.56 36.56
N GLU A 397 -11.75 -10.94 37.73
CA GLU A 397 -12.92 -10.39 38.42
C GLU A 397 -13.43 -9.16 37.63
N PRO A 398 -14.72 -9.08 37.27
CA PRO A 398 -15.25 -7.98 36.47
C PRO A 398 -14.99 -6.59 37.06
N GLN A 399 -14.87 -6.46 38.38
CA GLN A 399 -14.57 -5.20 39.05
C GLN A 399 -13.15 -4.69 38.74
N LEU A 400 -12.25 -5.56 38.27
CA LEU A 400 -10.91 -5.19 37.81
C LEU A 400 -10.90 -4.69 36.36
N LEU A 401 -12.00 -4.90 35.62
CA LEU A 401 -12.19 -4.37 34.28
C LEU A 401 -12.85 -3.00 34.44
N GLU A 402 -12.08 -1.92 34.32
CA GLU A 402 -12.57 -0.55 34.60
C GLU A 402 -13.89 -0.22 33.86
N GLU A 403 -14.00 -0.63 32.59
CA GLU A 403 -15.19 -0.48 31.77
C GLU A 403 -15.28 -1.56 30.67
N MET A 404 -16.51 -1.93 30.31
CA MET A 404 -16.79 -2.84 29.20
C MET A 404 -18.12 -2.46 28.52
N PHE A 405 -18.09 -2.45 27.19
CA PHE A 405 -19.23 -2.16 26.34
C PHE A 405 -19.44 -3.28 25.32
N LEU A 406 -20.70 -3.46 24.92
CA LEU A 406 -21.06 -4.13 23.68
C LEU A 406 -21.16 -3.07 22.58
N ALA A 407 -20.47 -3.26 21.46
CA ALA A 407 -20.66 -2.49 20.24
C ALA A 407 -21.37 -3.35 19.19
N ALA A 408 -22.45 -2.84 18.61
CA ALA A 408 -23.26 -3.54 17.62
C ALA A 408 -23.89 -2.57 16.60
N GLU A 409 -24.19 -3.09 15.41
CA GLU A 409 -24.85 -2.33 14.34
C GLU A 409 -26.38 -2.28 14.50
N THR A 410 -26.83 -1.75 15.64
CA THR A 410 -28.24 -1.75 16.05
C THR A 410 -28.82 -0.33 16.19
N GLY A 411 -30.05 -0.22 16.70
CA GLY A 411 -30.78 1.03 16.88
C GLY A 411 -30.29 1.88 18.04
N LYS A 412 -31.12 2.80 18.55
CA LYS A 412 -30.81 3.57 19.77
C LYS A 412 -31.01 2.77 21.05
N GLU A 413 -31.94 1.82 21.01
CA GLU A 413 -32.30 0.91 22.08
C GLU A 413 -31.90 -0.50 21.65
N LEU A 414 -31.31 -1.25 22.57
CA LEU A 414 -30.96 -2.64 22.38
C LEU A 414 -31.68 -3.51 23.40
N HIS A 415 -32.58 -4.35 22.90
CA HIS A 415 -33.19 -5.41 23.70
C HIS A 415 -32.25 -6.62 23.74
N ALA A 416 -31.64 -6.84 24.90
CA ALA A 416 -30.68 -7.91 25.11
C ALA A 416 -31.02 -8.72 26.37
N GLU A 417 -30.56 -9.96 26.42
CA GLU A 417 -30.53 -10.75 27.64
C GLU A 417 -29.06 -11.11 27.94
N ILE A 418 -28.56 -10.68 29.11
CA ILE A 418 -27.17 -10.91 29.52
C ILE A 418 -27.19 -11.78 30.77
N ASN A 419 -26.60 -12.97 30.68
CA ASN A 419 -26.55 -13.93 31.78
C ASN A 419 -27.93 -14.22 32.42
N GLY A 420 -28.99 -14.25 31.61
CA GLY A 420 -30.38 -14.48 32.06
C GLY A 420 -31.14 -13.22 32.49
N VAL A 421 -30.49 -12.05 32.52
CA VAL A 421 -31.13 -10.78 32.86
C VAL A 421 -31.59 -10.09 31.58
N LYS A 422 -32.90 -9.87 31.42
CA LYS A 422 -33.47 -9.12 30.30
C LYS A 422 -33.29 -7.62 30.51
N LEU A 423 -32.78 -6.96 29.49
CA LEU A 423 -32.33 -5.57 29.54
C LEU A 423 -32.80 -4.82 28.30
N GLU A 424 -33.11 -3.55 28.52
CA GLU A 424 -33.25 -2.55 27.48
C GLU A 424 -32.12 -1.55 27.70
N LEU A 425 -31.11 -1.61 26.83
CA LEU A 425 -29.90 -0.81 26.95
C LEU A 425 -29.99 0.39 26.02
N GLU A 426 -29.81 1.59 26.57
CA GLU A 426 -29.68 2.81 25.79
C GLU A 426 -28.26 2.95 25.23
N GLU A 427 -28.16 3.46 24.01
CA GLU A 427 -26.87 3.78 23.41
C GLU A 427 -26.11 4.85 24.23
N CYS A 428 -24.79 4.67 24.34
CA CYS A 428 -23.88 5.62 24.99
C CYS A 428 -22.77 6.09 24.04
N GLY A 429 -23.17 6.40 22.81
CA GLY A 429 -22.31 6.82 21.70
C GLY A 429 -21.93 5.68 20.76
N TRP A 430 -20.90 5.90 19.96
CA TRP A 430 -20.45 4.96 18.93
C TRP A 430 -18.93 4.69 19.02
N TRP A 431 -18.44 3.68 18.32
CA TRP A 431 -17.04 3.31 18.26
C TRP A 431 -16.64 2.94 16.83
N LYS A 432 -15.52 3.46 16.32
CA LYS A 432 -14.99 3.24 14.95
C LYS A 432 -15.86 3.78 13.81
N ASP A 433 -17.13 3.39 13.75
CA ASP A 433 -18.11 3.89 12.78
C ASP A 433 -19.37 4.35 13.50
N LYS A 434 -20.08 5.34 12.95
CA LYS A 434 -21.33 5.84 13.52
C LYS A 434 -22.44 4.77 13.55
N SER A 435 -22.32 3.69 12.77
CA SER A 435 -23.23 2.55 12.85
C SER A 435 -22.97 1.64 14.05
N PHE A 436 -21.77 1.67 14.66
CA PHE A 436 -21.38 0.74 15.73
C PHE A 436 -21.75 1.38 17.08
N ARG A 437 -23.00 1.19 17.52
CA ARG A 437 -23.52 1.78 18.75
C ARG A 437 -23.00 1.02 19.97
N LYS A 438 -22.64 1.76 21.02
CA LYS A 438 -22.09 1.22 22.26
C LYS A 438 -23.15 1.12 23.35
N TYR A 439 -23.10 0.03 24.12
CA TYR A 439 -23.98 -0.22 25.27
C TYR A 439 -23.16 -0.66 26.47
N ARG A 440 -23.41 -0.10 27.66
CA ARG A 440 -22.69 -0.48 28.89
C ARG A 440 -23.18 -1.83 29.39
N ILE A 441 -22.27 -2.81 29.47
CA ILE A 441 -22.63 -4.18 29.86
C ILE A 441 -21.92 -4.69 31.12
N LEU A 442 -20.83 -4.04 31.55
CA LEU A 442 -20.00 -4.50 32.66
C LEU A 442 -20.78 -4.93 33.92
N PRO A 443 -21.82 -4.20 34.39
CA PRO A 443 -22.57 -4.60 35.59
C PRO A 443 -23.26 -5.96 35.50
N TYR A 444 -23.44 -6.51 34.30
CA TYR A 444 -24.12 -7.77 34.04
C TYR A 444 -23.14 -8.92 33.72
N ILE A 445 -21.84 -8.62 33.70
CA ILE A 445 -20.78 -9.59 33.40
C ILE A 445 -20.30 -10.25 34.69
N ARG A 446 -20.00 -11.55 34.61
CA ARG A 446 -19.46 -12.35 35.71
C ARG A 446 -18.14 -13.00 35.32
N ARG A 447 -17.34 -13.40 36.30
CA ARG A 447 -16.19 -14.28 36.07
C ARG A 447 -16.66 -15.64 35.53
N GLY A 448 -15.90 -16.21 34.60
CA GLY A 448 -16.22 -17.46 33.93
C GLY A 448 -17.04 -17.25 32.65
N SER A 449 -17.99 -18.15 32.39
CA SER A 449 -18.80 -18.14 31.18
C SER A 449 -19.90 -17.08 31.21
N ASN A 450 -19.96 -16.29 30.14
CA ASN A 450 -20.95 -15.25 29.92
C ASN A 450 -21.71 -15.50 28.62
N GLU A 451 -22.96 -15.04 28.59
CA GLU A 451 -23.84 -15.13 27.44
C GLU A 451 -24.56 -13.79 27.19
N ILE A 452 -24.63 -13.40 25.91
CA ILE A 452 -25.41 -12.25 25.43
C ILE A 452 -26.36 -12.76 24.35
N ILE A 453 -27.66 -12.58 24.55
CA ILE A 453 -28.69 -12.86 23.56
C ILE A 453 -29.23 -11.53 23.02
N LEU A 454 -29.17 -11.33 21.72
CA LEU A 454 -29.77 -10.19 21.02
C LEU A 454 -31.02 -10.63 20.28
N ASN A 455 -32.10 -9.87 20.40
CA ASN A 455 -33.32 -10.11 19.63
C ASN A 455 -33.42 -9.08 18.51
N ILE A 456 -33.60 -9.55 17.28
CA ILE A 456 -33.59 -8.72 16.08
C ILE A 456 -34.84 -9.01 15.26
N ASP A 457 -35.57 -7.97 14.92
CA ASP A 457 -36.63 -8.03 13.92
C ASP A 457 -36.02 -7.92 12.52
N PHE A 458 -35.84 -9.07 11.89
CA PHE A 458 -35.28 -9.16 10.54
C PHE A 458 -36.39 -8.97 9.50
N TYR A 459 -36.23 -7.97 8.64
CA TYR A 459 -37.10 -7.76 7.49
C TYR A 459 -36.31 -7.15 6.33
N GLN A 460 -36.83 -7.31 5.12
CA GLN A 460 -36.31 -6.67 3.92
C GLN A 460 -37.47 -6.16 3.06
N SER A 461 -37.19 -5.13 2.26
CA SER A 461 -38.13 -4.70 1.22
C SER A 461 -38.37 -5.79 0.18
N LYS A 462 -39.54 -5.79 -0.45
CA LYS A 462 -39.88 -6.72 -1.54
C LYS A 462 -38.82 -6.72 -2.65
N LYS A 463 -38.27 -5.53 -2.97
CA LYS A 463 -37.20 -5.37 -3.97
C LYS A 463 -35.98 -6.25 -3.68
N VAL A 464 -35.57 -6.37 -2.42
CA VAL A 464 -34.42 -7.22 -2.05
C VAL A 464 -34.68 -8.67 -2.44
N TYR A 465 -35.87 -9.19 -2.13
CA TYR A 465 -36.24 -10.56 -2.49
C TYR A 465 -36.42 -10.76 -4.00
N ASP A 466 -37.02 -9.78 -4.68
CA ASP A 466 -37.19 -9.82 -6.14
C ASP A 466 -35.84 -9.84 -6.87
N VAL A 467 -34.83 -9.11 -6.36
CA VAL A 467 -33.47 -9.07 -6.96
C VAL A 467 -32.66 -10.31 -6.61
N LEU A 468 -32.65 -10.75 -5.35
CA LEU A 468 -31.82 -11.90 -4.93
C LEU A 468 -32.37 -13.26 -5.39
N PHE A 469 -33.68 -13.38 -5.60
CA PHE A 469 -34.34 -14.64 -5.92
C PHE A 469 -35.16 -14.60 -7.21
N GLY A 470 -35.10 -13.50 -7.96
CA GLY A 470 -35.75 -13.35 -9.26
C GLY A 470 -34.95 -14.00 -10.39
N GLU A 471 -35.63 -14.31 -11.49
CA GLU A 471 -35.00 -14.82 -12.70
C GLU A 471 -34.42 -13.68 -13.54
N ASN A 472 -33.31 -13.93 -14.24
CA ASN A 472 -32.66 -12.99 -15.18
C ASN A 472 -32.27 -11.63 -14.56
N VAL A 473 -31.95 -11.62 -13.27
CA VAL A 473 -31.44 -10.42 -12.58
C VAL A 473 -29.98 -10.20 -12.95
N LEU A 474 -29.67 -9.01 -13.46
CA LEU A 474 -28.30 -8.61 -13.76
C LEU A 474 -27.51 -8.38 -12.47
N GLU A 475 -26.23 -8.73 -12.47
CA GLU A 475 -25.31 -8.48 -11.35
C GLU A 475 -25.32 -7.02 -10.89
N THR A 476 -25.46 -6.08 -11.82
CA THR A 476 -25.53 -4.64 -11.52
C THR A 476 -26.73 -4.25 -10.65
N GLU A 477 -27.82 -5.03 -10.64
CA GLU A 477 -28.95 -4.81 -9.74
C GLU A 477 -28.67 -5.36 -8.33
N ILE A 478 -27.93 -6.46 -8.23
CA ILE A 478 -27.45 -7.02 -6.94
C ILE A 478 -26.52 -6.00 -6.27
N ASN A 479 -25.58 -5.43 -7.03
CA ASN A 479 -24.61 -4.45 -6.54
C ASN A 479 -25.23 -3.11 -6.07
N LYS A 480 -26.52 -2.87 -6.38
CA LYS A 480 -27.28 -1.68 -5.93
C LYS A 480 -28.18 -1.95 -4.72
N LEU A 481 -28.16 -3.17 -4.16
CA LEU A 481 -29.04 -3.50 -3.05
C LEU A 481 -28.68 -2.75 -1.77
N THR A 482 -29.71 -2.31 -1.06
CA THR A 482 -29.61 -1.79 0.29
C THR A 482 -30.54 -2.60 1.17
N TYR A 483 -29.97 -3.21 2.21
CA TYR A 483 -30.71 -4.01 3.16
C TYR A 483 -31.33 -3.12 4.25
N ASN A 484 -32.52 -3.49 4.70
CA ASN A 484 -33.20 -2.85 5.83
C ASN A 484 -32.55 -3.28 7.15
N THR A 485 -32.45 -4.60 7.36
CA THR A 485 -31.73 -5.22 8.49
C THR A 485 -30.48 -5.91 7.98
N GLU A 486 -29.33 -5.69 8.61
CA GLU A 486 -28.08 -6.41 8.32
C GLU A 486 -27.69 -7.19 9.58
N ILE A 487 -27.31 -8.46 9.43
CA ILE A 487 -26.79 -9.28 10.53
C ILE A 487 -25.28 -9.24 10.47
N GLU A 488 -24.66 -8.78 11.56
CA GLU A 488 -23.23 -8.52 11.64
C GLU A 488 -22.67 -8.98 12.99
N SER A 489 -21.37 -9.26 13.01
CA SER A 489 -20.64 -9.58 14.23
C SER A 489 -20.80 -8.46 15.26
N VAL A 490 -20.73 -8.83 16.53
CA VAL A 490 -20.75 -7.87 17.64
C VAL A 490 -19.38 -7.82 18.31
N TYR A 491 -19.08 -6.71 18.98
CA TYR A 491 -17.76 -6.48 19.53
C TYR A 491 -17.87 -6.20 21.03
N LEU A 492 -17.10 -6.89 21.84
CA LEU A 492 -16.84 -6.43 23.21
C LEU A 492 -15.70 -5.42 23.14
N ILE A 493 -15.84 -4.26 23.78
CA ILE A 493 -14.80 -3.24 23.82
C ILE A 493 -14.57 -2.74 25.24
N GLY A 494 -13.31 -2.48 25.60
CA GLY A 494 -12.96 -1.99 26.94
C GLY A 494 -11.47 -2.07 27.27
N LYS A 495 -11.14 -1.88 28.55
CA LYS A 495 -9.76 -1.98 29.05
C LYS A 495 -9.47 -3.41 29.52
N PHE A 496 -9.23 -4.30 28.57
CA PHE A 496 -8.91 -5.69 28.83
C PHE A 496 -7.99 -6.28 27.75
N GLY A 497 -7.30 -7.38 28.06
CA GLY A 497 -6.58 -8.20 27.08
C GLY A 497 -7.42 -9.40 26.62
N VAL A 498 -7.28 -9.79 25.36
CA VAL A 498 -7.87 -11.01 24.79
C VAL A 498 -6.77 -12.01 24.49
N TYR A 499 -6.84 -13.18 25.12
CA TYR A 499 -5.81 -14.22 25.04
C TYR A 499 -6.40 -15.50 24.47
N ASN A 500 -5.66 -16.23 23.64
CA ASN A 500 -6.01 -17.61 23.29
C ASN A 500 -5.38 -18.57 24.32
N ARG A 501 -6.17 -19.50 24.87
CA ARG A 501 -5.69 -20.47 25.89
C ARG A 501 -4.66 -21.46 25.36
N ASN A 502 -4.74 -21.81 24.08
CA ASN A 502 -3.88 -22.79 23.41
C ASN A 502 -2.70 -22.13 22.66
N GLY A 503 -2.63 -20.80 22.67
CA GLY A 503 -1.57 -20.03 22.04
C GLY A 503 -1.78 -19.80 20.54
N PHE A 504 -0.73 -19.34 19.86
CA PHE A 504 -0.75 -19.00 18.45
C PHE A 504 0.34 -19.76 17.69
N THR A 505 0.06 -20.10 16.43
CA THR A 505 1.02 -20.62 15.47
C THR A 505 1.39 -19.52 14.48
N TYR A 506 2.69 -19.33 14.23
CA TYR A 506 3.17 -18.30 13.31
C TYR A 506 3.19 -18.82 11.87
N ALA A 507 2.83 -17.94 10.94
CA ALA A 507 2.75 -18.23 9.52
C ALA A 507 3.50 -17.18 8.68
N TRP A 508 3.57 -17.43 7.38
CA TRP A 508 4.11 -16.50 6.39
C TRP A 508 3.39 -15.14 6.43
N ARG A 509 4.04 -14.07 5.93
CA ARG A 509 3.50 -12.69 5.89
C ARG A 509 2.97 -12.16 7.22
N LYS A 510 3.75 -12.35 8.28
CA LYS A 510 3.42 -11.86 9.62
C LYS A 510 2.12 -12.47 10.17
N GLY A 511 1.66 -13.59 9.60
CA GLY A 511 0.42 -14.24 10.00
C GLY A 511 0.53 -14.96 11.34
N LEU A 512 -0.57 -15.01 12.06
CA LEU A 512 -0.77 -15.87 13.23
C LEU A 512 -2.07 -16.64 13.04
N SER A 513 -2.12 -17.88 13.53
CA SER A 513 -3.35 -18.66 13.61
C SER A 513 -3.58 -19.27 14.99
N CYS A 514 -4.84 -19.42 15.37
CA CYS A 514 -5.25 -20.11 16.60
C CYS A 514 -6.67 -20.66 16.48
N ASP A 515 -7.08 -21.48 17.45
CA ASP A 515 -8.48 -21.88 17.58
C ASP A 515 -9.35 -20.77 18.21
N SER A 516 -10.62 -21.08 18.48
CA SER A 516 -11.61 -20.16 19.04
C SER A 516 -11.57 -20.03 20.58
N GLN A 517 -10.58 -20.60 21.28
CA GLN A 517 -10.51 -20.62 22.75
C GLN A 517 -10.00 -19.30 23.36
N PHE A 518 -10.69 -18.20 23.07
CA PHE A 518 -10.34 -16.88 23.60
C PHE A 518 -10.91 -16.61 25.00
N VAL A 519 -10.15 -15.87 25.79
CA VAL A 519 -10.52 -15.43 27.15
C VAL A 519 -10.15 -13.96 27.38
N ILE A 520 -10.98 -13.27 28.15
CA ILE A 520 -10.73 -11.89 28.59
C ILE A 520 -9.97 -11.91 29.93
N ARG A 521 -8.86 -11.16 30.01
CA ARG A 521 -8.09 -10.89 31.24
C ARG A 521 -7.76 -9.39 31.34
N GLN A 522 -7.05 -8.97 32.39
CA GLN A 522 -6.50 -7.61 32.45
C GLN A 522 -5.52 -7.37 31.30
N LEU A 523 -5.29 -6.11 30.95
CA LEU A 523 -4.24 -5.72 30.01
C LEU A 523 -2.85 -6.14 30.55
N PRO A 524 -1.88 -6.44 29.66
CA PRO A 524 -0.52 -6.73 30.09
C PRO A 524 0.18 -5.44 30.56
N ASP A 525 0.97 -5.50 31.63
CA ASP A 525 1.80 -4.37 32.06
C ASP A 525 3.03 -4.17 31.18
N THR A 526 3.52 -5.26 30.57
CA THR A 526 4.72 -5.31 29.74
C THR A 526 4.47 -6.13 28.49
N LEU A 527 4.97 -5.65 27.35
CA LEU A 527 4.93 -6.28 26.05
C LEU A 527 6.35 -6.61 25.58
N TYR A 528 6.51 -7.72 24.87
CA TYR A 528 7.82 -8.23 24.46
C TYR A 528 7.93 -8.39 22.95
N GLY A 529 9.13 -8.20 22.40
CA GLY A 529 9.42 -8.41 20.98
C GLY A 529 8.57 -7.53 20.05
N ASP A 530 8.27 -8.08 18.87
CA ASP A 530 7.62 -7.39 17.73
C ASP A 530 6.13 -7.76 17.53
N ASP A 531 5.58 -8.58 18.40
CA ASP A 531 4.23 -9.16 18.28
C ASP A 531 3.40 -9.00 19.55
N PHE A 532 2.61 -7.94 19.60
CA PHE A 532 1.64 -7.66 20.65
C PHE A 532 0.29 -8.36 20.39
N THR A 533 0.02 -8.81 19.16
CA THR A 533 -1.19 -9.55 18.79
C THR A 533 -1.37 -10.76 19.70
N SER A 534 -0.33 -11.58 19.89
CA SER A 534 -0.38 -12.76 20.76
C SER A 534 -0.39 -12.45 22.27
N GLN A 535 -0.16 -11.21 22.67
CA GLN A 535 0.03 -10.79 24.07
C GLN A 535 -1.19 -10.08 24.68
N GLY A 536 -2.37 -10.23 24.08
CA GLY A 536 -3.60 -9.64 24.57
C GLY A 536 -4.30 -8.72 23.56
N PHE A 537 -3.67 -8.44 22.42
CA PHE A 537 -4.16 -7.48 21.42
C PHE A 537 -4.58 -8.15 20.10
N CYS A 538 -5.03 -9.42 20.13
CA CYS A 538 -5.28 -10.17 18.90
C CYS A 538 -6.42 -9.61 18.04
N PHE A 539 -7.39 -8.91 18.62
CA PHE A 539 -8.46 -8.21 17.89
C PHE A 539 -8.31 -6.69 17.96
N PHE A 540 -7.15 -6.17 18.37
CA PHE A 540 -6.94 -4.75 18.58
C PHE A 540 -6.92 -3.97 17.26
N ALA A 541 -7.57 -2.82 17.26
CA ALA A 541 -7.58 -1.88 16.13
C ALA A 541 -7.59 -0.44 16.63
N GLY A 542 -6.71 -0.10 17.57
CA GLY A 542 -6.62 1.24 18.15
C GLY A 542 -5.20 1.79 18.11
N ARG A 543 -4.96 2.76 19.00
CA ARG A 543 -3.62 3.28 19.31
C ARG A 543 -3.17 2.76 20.65
N LEU A 544 -1.89 2.43 20.78
CA LEU A 544 -1.30 2.16 22.08
C LEU A 544 0.04 2.86 22.24
N ARG A 545 0.40 3.12 23.49
CA ARG A 545 1.66 3.74 23.90
C ARG A 545 2.46 2.78 24.73
N ILE A 546 3.70 2.58 24.31
CA ILE A 546 4.69 1.80 25.04
C ILE A 546 5.91 2.65 25.35
N LYS A 547 6.66 2.26 26.37
CA LYS A 547 7.91 2.95 26.71
C LYS A 547 9.01 2.03 27.18
N GLN A 548 10.23 2.49 26.94
CA GLN A 548 11.46 1.93 27.48
C GLN A 548 12.38 3.06 27.95
N ASN A 549 13.31 2.73 28.84
CA ASN A 549 14.32 3.66 29.32
C ASN A 549 15.69 3.28 28.76
N ILE A 550 16.38 4.23 28.15
CA ILE A 550 17.77 4.09 27.69
C ILE A 550 18.65 4.98 28.56
N PHE A 551 19.73 4.42 29.09
CA PHE A 551 20.67 5.15 29.93
C PHE A 551 21.89 5.61 29.12
N ILE A 552 22.17 6.91 29.14
CA ILE A 552 23.29 7.53 28.44
C ILE A 552 24.17 8.24 29.48
N CYS A 553 25.46 7.93 29.53
CA CYS A 553 26.39 8.55 30.48
C CYS A 553 27.65 9.04 29.79
N PRO A 554 28.31 10.11 30.29
CA PRO A 554 29.49 10.67 29.64
C PRO A 554 30.80 9.86 29.84
N TRP A 555 30.75 8.68 30.45
CA TRP A 555 31.91 7.81 30.68
C TRP A 555 31.51 6.32 30.64
N ASP A 556 32.42 5.43 30.23
CA ASP A 556 32.25 3.98 30.38
C ASP A 556 32.50 3.55 31.84
N ASP A 557 31.50 2.94 32.49
CA ASP A 557 31.63 2.41 33.86
C ASP A 557 31.49 0.88 33.98
N SER A 558 31.50 0.16 32.84
CA SER A 558 31.61 -1.31 32.72
C SER A 558 30.85 -2.18 33.74
N ARG A 559 29.64 -1.79 34.14
CA ARG A 559 28.71 -2.65 34.93
C ARG A 559 27.29 -2.80 34.34
N GLY A 560 27.07 -2.34 33.11
CA GLY A 560 25.79 -2.51 32.38
C GLY A 560 25.85 -1.93 30.97
N VAL A 561 24.87 -2.24 30.11
CA VAL A 561 24.72 -1.69 28.75
C VAL A 561 24.54 -0.18 28.87
N LYS A 562 25.61 0.58 28.62
CA LYS A 562 25.63 2.05 28.70
C LYS A 562 26.35 2.61 27.49
N ILE A 563 25.87 3.73 26.97
CA ILE A 563 26.39 4.36 25.78
C ILE A 563 27.05 5.67 26.19
N GLU A 564 28.35 5.79 25.89
CA GLU A 564 29.16 6.97 26.22
C GLU A 564 28.62 8.21 25.50
N LYS A 565 28.36 9.29 26.24
CA LYS A 565 28.05 10.60 25.68
C LYS A 565 29.32 11.27 25.18
N ILE A 566 29.61 11.16 23.89
CA ILE A 566 30.81 11.75 23.30
C ILE A 566 30.47 13.11 22.69
N ALA A 567 31.07 14.16 23.24
CA ALA A 567 30.85 15.53 22.78
C ALA A 567 31.19 15.66 21.27
N GLY A 568 30.29 16.27 20.50
CA GLY A 568 30.46 16.47 19.06
C GLY A 568 29.99 15.32 18.17
N LYS A 569 29.54 14.18 18.73
CA LYS A 569 28.95 13.06 17.98
C LYS A 569 27.46 13.23 17.75
N ARG A 570 26.95 12.58 16.69
CA ARG A 570 25.51 12.46 16.40
C ARG A 570 24.98 11.12 16.89
N TYR A 571 23.80 11.12 17.50
CA TYR A 571 23.10 9.91 17.94
C TYR A 571 21.98 9.60 16.96
N ILE A 572 22.07 8.45 16.31
CA ILE A 572 21.04 7.95 15.40
C ILE A 572 20.31 6.82 16.09
N TYR A 573 18.99 6.95 16.27
CA TYR A 573 18.17 5.85 16.75
C TYR A 573 17.66 5.04 15.56
N ARG A 574 18.03 3.76 15.50
CA ARG A 574 17.66 2.80 14.46
C ARG A 574 16.80 1.70 15.04
N PHE A 575 15.77 1.31 14.28
CA PHE A 575 14.82 0.30 14.69
C PHE A 575 14.34 -0.54 13.50
N ASN A 576 13.71 -1.67 13.79
CA ASN A 576 13.16 -2.53 12.75
C ASN A 576 11.88 -1.93 12.18
N ARG A 577 11.47 -2.36 10.98
CA ARG A 577 10.17 -1.99 10.41
C ARG A 577 9.06 -2.43 11.39
N PRO A 578 8.28 -1.50 11.96
CA PRO A 578 7.26 -1.86 12.93
C PRO A 578 6.14 -2.66 12.27
N ASN A 579 5.51 -3.55 13.03
CA ASN A 579 4.26 -4.19 12.66
C ASN A 579 3.09 -3.25 13.03
N ALA A 580 3.11 -2.02 12.55
CA ALA A 580 2.09 -1.02 12.81
C ALA A 580 1.85 -0.20 11.55
N MET A 581 0.67 0.41 11.43
CA MET A 581 0.32 1.28 10.31
C MET A 581 1.17 2.55 10.31
N THR A 582 1.40 3.09 11.50
CA THR A 582 2.31 4.21 11.73
C THR A 582 2.82 4.15 13.17
N ALA A 583 3.96 4.77 13.41
CA ALA A 583 4.63 4.84 14.69
C ALA A 583 5.11 6.27 14.96
N ILE A 584 4.92 6.76 16.18
CA ILE A 584 5.38 8.11 16.59
C ILE A 584 6.35 7.96 17.75
N LEU A 585 7.54 8.55 17.62
CA LEU A 585 8.57 8.55 18.64
C LEU A 585 8.54 9.85 19.44
N TYR A 586 8.47 9.71 20.76
CA TYR A 586 8.73 10.76 21.72
C TYR A 586 9.94 10.39 22.57
N ILE A 587 10.84 11.35 22.79
CA ILE A 587 11.97 11.19 23.71
C ILE A 587 11.87 12.26 24.78
N ASN A 588 11.87 11.84 26.05
CA ASN A 588 11.75 12.75 27.20
C ASN A 588 10.52 13.69 27.09
N GLY A 589 9.41 13.18 26.57
CA GLY A 589 8.15 13.92 26.37
C GLY A 589 8.13 14.87 25.16
N LYS A 590 9.20 14.93 24.35
CA LYS A 590 9.25 15.73 23.12
C LYS A 590 9.03 14.85 21.89
N LEU A 591 8.16 15.30 20.97
CA LEU A 591 7.97 14.66 19.66
C LEU A 591 9.29 14.72 18.87
N VAL A 592 9.78 13.56 18.44
CA VAL A 592 10.98 13.44 17.61
C VAL A 592 10.60 13.34 16.15
N LYS A 593 9.81 12.32 15.79
CA LYS A 593 9.43 12.03 14.41
C LYS A 593 8.21 11.10 14.37
N GLN A 594 7.39 11.29 13.32
CA GLN A 594 6.31 10.39 12.94
C GLN A 594 6.79 9.55 11.74
N PHE A 595 6.58 8.24 11.82
CA PHE A 595 7.04 7.26 10.83
C PHE A 595 5.85 6.60 10.16
N MET A 596 5.67 6.85 8.86
CA MET A 596 4.72 6.14 8.01
C MET A 596 5.38 5.14 7.05
N TRP A 597 6.68 5.30 6.81
CA TRP A 597 7.50 4.50 5.89
C TRP A 597 8.99 4.67 6.23
N ALA A 598 9.83 3.84 5.62
CA ALA A 598 11.28 3.92 5.70
C ALA A 598 11.84 5.31 5.31
N PRO A 599 13.00 5.74 5.85
CA PRO A 599 13.90 4.97 6.70
C PRO A 599 13.45 4.91 8.17
N PHE A 600 13.56 3.72 8.77
CA PHE A 600 13.29 3.45 10.19
C PHE A 600 14.49 3.83 11.07
N GLU A 601 14.95 5.07 10.88
CA GLU A 601 15.96 5.71 11.70
C GLU A 601 15.76 7.23 11.74
N CYS A 602 16.28 7.86 12.80
CA CYS A 602 16.28 9.32 12.95
C CYS A 602 17.41 9.81 13.83
N ASP A 603 17.80 11.07 13.64
CA ASP A 603 18.71 11.75 14.55
C ASP A 603 17.97 12.15 15.83
N VAL A 604 18.50 11.69 16.97
CA VAL A 604 17.93 11.95 18.29
C VAL A 604 18.84 12.82 19.17
N THR A 605 19.96 13.32 18.62
CA THR A 605 21.02 14.01 19.37
C THR A 605 20.49 15.09 20.30
N ASP A 606 19.60 15.96 19.80
CA ASP A 606 19.08 17.12 20.52
C ASP A 606 17.97 16.78 21.54
N TYR A 607 17.54 15.52 21.58
CA TYR A 607 16.49 15.03 22.47
C TYR A 607 17.03 14.29 23.70
N LEU A 608 18.31 13.93 23.67
CA LEU A 608 18.97 13.15 24.71
C LEU A 608 19.53 14.03 25.82
N LYS A 609 19.42 13.53 27.06
CA LYS A 609 20.04 14.10 28.26
C LYS A 609 20.94 13.07 28.94
N ASP A 610 21.79 13.54 29.83
CA ASP A 610 22.62 12.66 30.64
C ASP A 610 21.73 11.90 31.64
N GLY A 611 22.02 10.62 31.83
CA GLY A 611 21.25 9.70 32.66
C GLY A 611 20.13 8.99 31.90
N VAL A 612 18.97 8.83 32.54
CA VAL A 612 17.83 8.08 32.00
C VAL A 612 17.07 8.92 30.97
N ASN A 613 16.91 8.36 29.77
CA ASN A 613 16.09 8.89 28.69
C ASN A 613 14.88 7.99 28.48
N GLU A 614 13.68 8.55 28.56
CA GLU A 614 12.44 7.81 28.27
C GLU A 614 12.16 7.87 26.77
N PHE A 615 12.11 6.70 26.13
CA PHE A 615 11.71 6.52 24.74
C PHE A 615 10.28 5.97 24.75
N MET A 616 9.34 6.76 24.25
CA MET A 616 7.92 6.42 24.18
C MET A 616 7.50 6.31 22.72
N TRP A 617 6.83 5.21 22.40
CA TRP A 617 6.27 4.95 21.08
C TRP A 617 4.77 4.94 21.14
N GLU A 618 4.12 5.66 20.22
CA GLU A 618 2.70 5.53 19.94
C GLU A 618 2.52 4.75 18.63
N LEU A 619 1.83 3.60 18.70
CA LEU A 619 1.67 2.66 17.60
C LEU A 619 0.19 2.54 17.22
N PHE A 620 -0.06 2.41 15.92
CA PHE A 620 -1.40 2.43 15.36
C PHE A 620 -1.71 1.09 14.67
N ALA A 621 -2.69 0.35 15.18
CA ALA A 621 -3.10 -0.92 14.60
C ALA A 621 -4.03 -0.74 13.41
N SER A 622 -3.93 -1.61 12.41
CA SER A 622 -4.87 -1.66 11.29
C SER A 622 -6.23 -2.21 11.74
N ASN A 623 -7.26 -2.10 10.89
CA ASN A 623 -8.55 -2.74 11.17
C ASN A 623 -8.55 -4.25 10.81
N ARG A 624 -7.43 -4.81 10.32
CA ARG A 624 -7.35 -6.20 9.82
C ARG A 624 -7.71 -7.23 10.87
N ASN A 625 -7.17 -7.07 12.08
CA ASN A 625 -7.39 -7.99 13.20
C ASN A 625 -8.79 -7.82 13.82
N LEU A 626 -9.42 -6.66 13.65
CA LEU A 626 -10.79 -6.40 14.10
C LEU A 626 -11.83 -6.93 13.11
N LEU A 627 -11.67 -6.63 11.82
CA LEU A 627 -12.71 -6.81 10.79
C LEU A 627 -12.49 -8.03 9.90
N GLY A 628 -11.30 -8.62 9.89
CA GLY A 628 -11.01 -9.83 9.13
C GLY A 628 -10.43 -9.55 7.72
N PRO A 629 -10.39 -10.58 6.85
CA PRO A 629 -11.02 -11.90 7.02
C PRO A 629 -10.31 -12.79 8.05
N HIS A 630 -11.05 -13.33 9.03
CA HIS A 630 -10.46 -14.18 10.08
C HIS A 630 -10.40 -15.66 9.73
N HIS A 631 -11.24 -16.12 8.80
CA HIS A 631 -11.52 -17.55 8.61
C HIS A 631 -11.15 -18.09 7.22
N HIS A 632 -10.20 -17.44 6.54
CA HIS A 632 -9.76 -17.91 5.23
C HIS A 632 -8.66 -18.96 5.37
N ILE A 633 -8.79 -20.10 4.67
CA ILE A 633 -7.85 -21.24 4.77
C ILE A 633 -6.41 -20.90 4.42
N ASP A 634 -6.21 -19.97 3.49
CA ASP A 634 -4.88 -19.50 3.07
C ASP A 634 -4.25 -18.46 4.04
N GLY A 635 -4.95 -18.09 5.13
CA GLY A 635 -4.49 -17.13 6.12
C GLY A 635 -4.47 -15.69 5.61
N GLU A 636 -3.30 -15.04 5.60
CA GLU A 636 -3.17 -13.64 5.15
C GLU A 636 -3.05 -13.53 3.63
N LEU A 637 -3.94 -12.77 3.00
CA LEU A 637 -4.17 -12.78 1.56
C LEU A 637 -3.43 -11.65 0.82
N TYR A 638 -3.01 -11.88 -0.42
CA TYR A 638 -2.39 -10.82 -1.24
C TYR A 638 -3.42 -9.86 -1.80
N ALA A 639 -4.63 -10.37 -2.04
CA ALA A 639 -5.79 -9.61 -2.47
C ALA A 639 -7.00 -10.08 -1.67
N VAL A 640 -7.74 -9.12 -1.12
CA VAL A 640 -8.94 -9.39 -0.32
C VAL A 640 -10.16 -8.97 -1.12
N TRP A 641 -11.18 -9.82 -1.09
CA TRP A 641 -12.46 -9.66 -1.79
C TRP A 641 -13.61 -9.90 -0.80
N PRO A 642 -14.87 -9.56 -1.14
CA PRO A 642 -16.01 -9.89 -0.29
C PRO A 642 -16.14 -11.41 -0.10
N ALA A 643 -15.81 -12.19 -1.15
CA ALA A 643 -15.76 -13.65 -1.11
C ALA A 643 -14.74 -14.20 -0.09
N SER A 644 -13.68 -13.45 0.22
CA SER A 644 -12.66 -13.85 1.21
C SER A 644 -13.21 -13.97 2.64
N PHE A 645 -14.43 -13.50 2.88
CA PHE A 645 -15.13 -13.60 4.16
C PHE A 645 -16.18 -14.73 4.16
N THR A 646 -16.22 -15.57 3.13
CA THR A 646 -17.20 -16.64 2.94
C THR A 646 -16.50 -17.98 2.71
N ASP A 647 -17.28 -19.06 2.61
CA ASP A 647 -16.79 -20.39 2.26
C ASP A 647 -16.63 -20.60 0.74
N THR A 648 -17.09 -19.64 -0.05
CA THR A 648 -17.05 -19.66 -1.51
C THR A 648 -15.90 -18.79 -2.02
N PRO A 649 -15.02 -19.31 -2.89
CA PRO A 649 -13.92 -18.54 -3.47
C PRO A 649 -14.43 -17.44 -4.40
N THR A 650 -13.57 -16.48 -4.69
CA THR A 650 -13.88 -15.40 -5.63
C THR A 650 -14.01 -15.94 -7.06
N VAL A 651 -14.99 -15.46 -7.82
CA VAL A 651 -15.19 -15.81 -9.24
C VAL A 651 -14.05 -15.34 -10.15
N PHE A 652 -13.21 -14.42 -9.65
CA PHE A 652 -12.04 -13.91 -10.38
C PHE A 652 -10.82 -14.83 -10.31
N LEU A 653 -10.86 -15.87 -9.47
CA LEU A 653 -9.84 -16.90 -9.40
C LEU A 653 -10.44 -18.22 -9.89
N ALA A 654 -9.66 -18.98 -10.66
CA ALA A 654 -10.00 -20.35 -11.00
C ALA A 654 -9.76 -21.28 -9.79
N ASP A 655 -10.52 -21.07 -8.71
CA ASP A 655 -10.47 -21.83 -7.46
C ASP A 655 -11.88 -22.36 -7.16
N ASP A 656 -11.99 -23.67 -6.92
CA ASP A 656 -13.23 -24.40 -6.62
C ASP A 656 -13.25 -25.00 -5.21
N ARG A 657 -12.22 -24.70 -4.40
CA ARG A 657 -12.10 -25.20 -3.02
C ARG A 657 -13.12 -24.52 -2.10
N ASN A 658 -13.52 -25.21 -1.03
CA ASN A 658 -14.06 -24.53 0.13
C ASN A 658 -12.91 -23.78 0.82
N VAL A 659 -12.99 -22.45 0.85
CA VAL A 659 -11.93 -21.57 1.35
C VAL A 659 -12.09 -21.20 2.83
N TRP A 660 -13.02 -21.84 3.55
CA TRP A 660 -13.27 -21.61 4.97
C TRP A 660 -12.33 -22.40 5.89
N SER A 661 -12.01 -21.82 7.04
CA SER A 661 -11.24 -22.40 8.13
C SER A 661 -11.91 -22.12 9.47
N ASP A 662 -11.99 -23.13 10.34
CA ASP A 662 -12.42 -22.95 11.73
C ASP A 662 -11.36 -22.27 12.61
N LEU A 663 -10.12 -22.17 12.12
CA LEU A 663 -9.07 -21.39 12.77
C LEU A 663 -9.32 -19.89 12.52
N TYR A 664 -8.91 -19.09 13.50
CA TYR A 664 -8.78 -17.65 13.36
C TYR A 664 -7.39 -17.32 12.82
N HIS A 665 -7.34 -16.38 11.89
CA HIS A 665 -6.13 -15.85 11.28
C HIS A 665 -6.01 -14.34 11.54
N PHE A 666 -4.84 -13.95 12.05
CA PHE A 666 -4.45 -12.59 12.42
C PHE A 666 -3.13 -12.20 11.77
N VAL A 667 -2.79 -10.92 11.85
CA VAL A 667 -1.47 -10.38 11.50
C VAL A 667 -0.78 -9.82 12.75
N LYS A 668 0.56 -9.84 12.77
CA LYS A 668 1.34 -9.22 13.84
C LYS A 668 1.03 -7.74 13.93
N PHE A 669 0.91 -7.25 15.16
CA PHE A 669 0.88 -5.84 15.51
C PHE A 669 1.94 -5.58 16.58
N GLY A 670 2.83 -4.59 16.42
CA GLY A 670 3.92 -4.34 17.38
C GLY A 670 5.08 -3.51 16.84
N MET A 671 6.18 -3.46 17.61
CA MET A 671 7.37 -2.63 17.35
C MET A 671 8.56 -3.40 16.79
#